data_AF-A0A1V5BD46-F1
#
_entry.id   AF-A0A1V5BD46-F1
#
_cell.length_a   1.000
_cell.length_b   1.000
_cell.length_c   1.000
_cell.angle_alpha   90.00
_cell.angle_beta   90.00
_cell.angle_gamma   90.00
#
_symmetry.space_group_name_H-M   'P 1'
#
loop_
_entity.id
_entity.type
_entity.pdbx_description
1 polymer ?
#
loop_
_entity_poly.entity_id
_entity_poly.type
_entity_poly.pdbx_seq_one_letter_code
_entity_poly.pdbx_strand_id
1 'polypeptide(L)'
;MRLVISLLLAIGLVFFAAGPNTAMAGQEWQLYNEAESMEKAGDLEGAMTLWESLVEAMAAIGEDEAAGFCAQKLGRALDKQGRYAEAVKYFKLEAGFWNKLPGHDGWSLYDTRRAEEIRPEIQVFVEEDATEAPGPALAKHEPAWGTLLGAAVAGDPAIGYGNLDQIPSVYGRNYASLLVYVNEWNTYPDETFLRIAKEDGYSLQVAWEPSYGLSAVEDNDYLRSFAGILQDYGLPVFLRFAAEMNGDWTPWSGNPELYIEKFRLVAGVMRQEAPNVAMVWSPGYYPEEKVDAYYPGDRWVDWVGINAYSDYYFNGLPDSPASTATVNYQGINANPLRKFKAIYDRYSPSKPIMISETGVAWANRYPFVDVSEWGAANLERFYSYLPLIYPRIKAVYYFNFDISNKGREFPCPSHYLISGNKEMLRAYRQATASPWYLEDWSQTSPVYYCLPPDNNLPPGAKSLVSYVNTGNGVSRVEYYFNGNMIGSAGAPPWNLNFSFDQAGPGTLEVRAYDKYGNLGATRVLDLPGNCDNQSPGELLTGDQAVSEILPISVMLDGAVLDFDVDPIEMEGRVLVPVRAILEALGVQVDWEEATRTVVARKGSNVLRLQIDNLVPALNGSPLPPLDVPARVVNGRTMVPVRFISENYGAKVGWDGDARTVIISSSD
;
A
#
# COMPACT_ATOMS: atom_id res chain seq x y z
N MET A 1 10.72 -29.22 -19.55
CA MET A 1 10.71 -28.90 -20.99
C MET A 1 10.84 -27.38 -21.09
N ARG A 2 11.99 -26.88 -21.57
CA ARG A 2 12.40 -25.46 -21.46
C ARG A 2 11.72 -24.62 -22.55
N LEU A 3 11.07 -23.53 -22.17
CA LEU A 3 10.73 -22.42 -23.07
C LEU A 3 11.43 -21.18 -22.51
N VAL A 4 12.56 -20.86 -23.13
CA VAL A 4 13.33 -19.64 -22.91
C VAL A 4 12.72 -18.58 -23.81
N ILE A 5 12.08 -17.56 -23.23
CA ILE A 5 11.70 -16.35 -23.96
C ILE A 5 12.87 -15.37 -23.81
N SER A 6 13.71 -15.32 -24.84
CA SER A 6 14.74 -14.30 -24.99
C SER A 6 14.07 -13.00 -25.45
N LEU A 7 14.05 -11.98 -24.60
CA LEU A 7 13.71 -10.61 -25.03
C LEU A 7 14.96 -10.01 -25.69
N LEU A 8 14.94 -9.94 -27.03
CA LEU A 8 15.92 -9.20 -27.82
C LEU A 8 15.59 -7.70 -27.75
N LEU A 9 16.56 -6.89 -27.31
CA LEU A 9 16.57 -5.45 -27.57
C LEU A 9 16.59 -5.22 -29.09
N ALA A 10 15.44 -4.85 -29.65
CA ALA A 10 15.36 -4.38 -31.02
C ALA A 10 15.73 -2.89 -31.04
N ILE A 11 16.91 -2.58 -31.60
CA ILE A 11 17.24 -1.22 -32.03
C ILE A 11 16.36 -0.92 -33.25
N GLY A 12 15.25 -0.22 -33.02
CA GLY A 12 14.34 0.24 -34.07
C GLY A 12 14.98 1.37 -34.87
N LEU A 13 15.56 1.05 -36.03
CA LEU A 13 15.82 2.02 -37.09
C LEU A 13 14.48 2.28 -37.79
N VAL A 14 13.77 3.31 -37.35
CA VAL A 14 12.51 3.74 -37.97
C VAL A 14 12.81 4.81 -39.02
N PHE A 15 12.44 4.53 -40.27
CA PHE A 15 12.34 5.53 -41.34
C PHE A 15 10.89 6.01 -41.41
N PHE A 16 10.64 7.33 -41.35
CA PHE A 16 9.33 7.90 -41.71
C PHE A 16 9.41 9.07 -42.69
N ALA A 17 8.39 9.10 -43.54
CA ALA A 17 8.17 10.07 -44.60
C ALA A 17 7.59 11.39 -44.06
N ALA A 18 8.13 12.48 -44.58
CA ALA A 18 7.87 13.87 -44.23
C ALA A 18 6.42 14.36 -44.55
N GLY A 19 5.64 14.69 -43.51
CA GLY A 19 4.45 15.57 -43.57
C GLY A 19 4.78 17.01 -43.13
N PRO A 20 3.90 18.01 -43.31
CA PRO A 20 4.26 19.45 -43.44
C PRO A 20 4.86 20.18 -42.22
N ASN A 21 5.24 19.48 -41.13
CA ASN A 21 5.96 20.02 -39.97
C ASN A 21 7.50 19.83 -40.02
N THR A 22 8.05 19.41 -41.16
CA THR A 22 9.41 18.83 -41.27
C THR A 22 10.61 19.74 -41.03
N ALA A 23 10.44 21.06 -40.95
CA ALA A 23 11.57 21.97 -40.77
C ALA A 23 12.01 22.12 -39.31
N MET A 24 11.09 22.04 -38.34
CA MET A 24 11.46 22.04 -36.92
C MET A 24 12.09 20.70 -36.56
N ALA A 25 11.35 19.59 -36.70
CA ALA A 25 11.78 18.23 -36.34
C ALA A 25 13.24 17.88 -36.76
N GLY A 26 13.71 18.38 -37.91
CA GLY A 26 15.09 18.15 -38.36
C GLY A 26 16.17 18.64 -37.39
N GLN A 27 15.93 19.73 -36.65
CA GLN A 27 16.90 20.26 -35.68
C GLN A 27 16.87 19.48 -34.36
N GLU A 28 15.70 19.17 -33.81
CA GLU A 28 15.62 18.38 -32.56
C GLU A 28 16.21 16.98 -32.76
N TRP A 29 15.96 16.34 -33.93
CA TRP A 29 16.57 15.06 -34.26
C TRP A 29 18.09 15.13 -34.48
N GLN A 30 18.64 16.28 -34.92
CA GLN A 30 20.09 16.48 -34.97
C GLN A 30 20.69 16.54 -33.55
N LEU A 31 20.08 17.34 -32.67
CA LEU A 31 20.50 17.45 -31.27
C LEU A 31 20.35 16.13 -30.52
N TYR A 32 19.31 15.33 -30.82
CA TYR A 32 19.15 13.99 -30.27
C TYR A 32 20.33 13.09 -30.65
N ASN A 33 20.69 13.04 -31.93
CA ASN A 33 21.83 12.25 -32.40
C ASN A 33 23.18 12.76 -31.86
N GLU A 34 23.30 14.06 -31.62
CA GLU A 34 24.46 14.66 -30.96
C GLU A 34 24.55 14.19 -29.50
N ALA A 35 23.45 14.21 -28.76
CA ALA A 35 23.38 13.71 -27.39
C ALA A 35 23.74 12.22 -27.31
N GLU A 36 23.25 11.39 -28.24
CA GLU A 36 23.63 9.98 -28.35
C GLU A 36 25.13 9.79 -28.64
N SER A 37 25.72 10.70 -29.41
CA SER A 37 27.15 10.67 -29.72
C SER A 37 28.00 11.10 -28.53
N MET A 38 27.56 12.12 -27.78
CA MET A 38 28.18 12.56 -26.53
C MET A 38 28.16 11.45 -25.47
N GLU A 39 27.02 10.79 -25.27
CA GLU A 39 26.91 9.65 -24.34
C GLU A 39 27.91 8.54 -24.70
N LYS A 40 27.97 8.16 -25.99
CA LYS A 40 28.92 7.14 -26.48
C LYS A 40 30.38 7.56 -26.35
N ALA A 41 30.66 8.85 -26.45
CA ALA A 41 32.00 9.42 -26.25
C ALA A 41 32.37 9.57 -24.76
N GLY A 42 31.44 9.32 -23.84
CA GLY A 42 31.62 9.48 -22.39
C GLY A 42 31.39 10.89 -21.87
N ASP A 43 30.91 11.82 -22.70
CA ASP A 43 30.49 13.17 -22.29
C ASP A 43 29.04 13.15 -21.78
N LEU A 44 28.85 12.63 -20.56
CA LEU A 44 27.53 12.46 -19.98
C LEU A 44 26.86 13.80 -19.64
N GLU A 45 27.60 14.81 -19.15
CA GLU A 45 27.04 16.12 -18.82
C GLU A 45 26.59 16.88 -20.08
N GLY A 46 27.37 16.81 -21.16
CA GLY A 46 26.96 17.33 -22.47
C GLY A 46 25.68 16.65 -22.97
N ALA A 47 25.63 15.31 -22.92
CA ALA A 47 24.46 14.54 -23.32
C ALA A 47 23.22 14.89 -22.47
N MET A 48 23.37 14.99 -21.14
CA MET A 48 22.29 15.36 -20.22
C MET A 48 21.71 16.75 -20.51
N THR A 49 22.58 17.73 -20.80
CA THR A 49 22.16 19.09 -21.16
C THR A 49 21.29 19.07 -22.43
N LEU A 50 21.69 18.29 -23.42
CA LEU A 50 20.91 18.16 -24.65
C LEU A 50 19.60 17.42 -24.42
N TRP A 51 19.60 16.28 -23.73
CA TRP A 51 18.36 15.55 -23.41
C TRP A 51 17.38 16.44 -22.64
N GLU A 52 17.84 17.23 -21.66
CA GLU A 52 16.99 18.15 -20.91
C GLU A 52 16.27 19.16 -21.83
N SER A 53 17.00 19.76 -22.77
CA SER A 53 16.41 20.67 -23.76
C SER A 53 15.42 19.98 -24.72
N LEU A 54 15.61 18.69 -24.96
CA LEU A 54 14.84 17.91 -25.93
C LEU A 54 13.53 17.36 -25.35
N VAL A 55 13.43 17.14 -24.03
CA VAL A 55 12.21 16.58 -23.42
C VAL A 55 10.98 17.44 -23.77
N GLU A 56 11.04 18.74 -23.52
CA GLU A 56 9.92 19.64 -23.82
C GLU A 56 9.79 19.94 -25.32
N ALA A 57 10.92 20.07 -26.03
CA ALA A 57 10.93 20.37 -27.46
C ALA A 57 10.30 19.25 -28.31
N MET A 58 10.64 17.98 -28.03
CA MET A 58 10.06 16.81 -28.69
C MET A 58 8.57 16.66 -28.37
N ALA A 59 8.19 16.84 -27.10
CA ALA A 59 6.79 16.81 -26.69
C ALA A 59 5.95 17.89 -27.39
N ALA A 60 6.49 19.11 -27.55
CA ALA A 60 5.81 20.22 -28.19
C ALA A 60 5.51 19.99 -29.69
N ILE A 61 6.31 19.17 -30.36
CA ILE A 61 6.09 18.80 -31.77
C ILE A 61 5.29 17.49 -31.95
N GLY A 62 4.79 16.91 -30.85
CA GLY A 62 3.99 15.68 -30.87
C GLY A 62 4.81 14.39 -30.89
N GLU A 63 6.13 14.46 -30.68
CA GLU A 63 7.04 13.30 -30.61
C GLU A 63 7.15 12.80 -29.17
N ASP A 64 6.01 12.40 -28.56
CA ASP A 64 5.94 11.94 -27.16
C ASP A 64 6.86 10.72 -26.90
N GLU A 65 7.08 9.85 -27.89
CA GLU A 65 7.98 8.70 -27.76
C GLU A 65 9.46 9.15 -27.62
N ALA A 66 9.91 10.07 -28.47
CA ALA A 66 11.26 10.63 -28.38
C ALA A 66 11.45 11.42 -27.09
N ALA A 67 10.44 12.19 -26.67
CA ALA A 67 10.44 12.90 -25.39
C ALA A 67 10.57 11.93 -24.20
N GLY A 68 9.84 10.80 -24.23
CA GLY A 68 9.93 9.72 -23.26
C GLY A 68 11.34 9.12 -23.17
N PHE A 69 11.99 8.85 -24.31
CA PHE A 69 13.37 8.35 -24.32
C PHE A 69 14.39 9.37 -23.79
N CYS A 70 14.23 10.66 -24.10
CA CYS A 70 15.07 11.71 -23.52
C CYS A 70 14.89 11.78 -22.00
N ALA A 71 13.65 11.76 -21.51
CA ALA A 71 13.34 11.77 -20.08
C ALA A 71 13.93 10.54 -19.38
N GLN A 72 13.83 9.36 -20.00
CA GLN A 72 14.41 8.12 -19.50
C GLN A 72 15.94 8.22 -19.32
N LYS A 73 16.65 8.65 -20.37
CA LYS A 73 18.11 8.76 -20.34
C LYS A 73 18.56 9.75 -19.29
N LEU A 74 17.91 10.90 -19.22
CA LEU A 74 18.21 11.94 -18.24
C LEU A 74 17.91 11.48 -16.81
N GLY A 75 16.73 10.91 -16.54
CA GLY A 75 16.35 10.39 -15.23
C GLY A 75 17.32 9.33 -14.72
N ARG A 76 17.71 8.38 -15.58
CA ARG A 76 18.68 7.33 -15.22
C ARG A 76 20.10 7.87 -15.02
N ALA A 77 20.52 8.88 -15.77
CA ALA A 77 21.82 9.51 -15.57
C ALA A 77 21.88 10.25 -14.22
N LEU A 78 20.83 11.02 -13.89
CA LEU A 78 20.68 11.73 -12.62
C LEU A 78 20.62 10.77 -11.42
N ASP A 79 19.86 9.67 -11.53
CA ASP A 79 19.79 8.61 -10.51
C ASP A 79 21.19 8.04 -10.20
N LYS A 80 21.96 7.70 -11.24
CA LYS A 80 23.35 7.22 -11.09
C LYS A 80 24.30 8.24 -10.44
N GLN A 81 24.05 9.53 -10.65
CA GLN A 81 24.81 10.61 -10.03
C GLN A 81 24.34 10.95 -8.60
N GLY A 82 23.26 10.32 -8.10
CA GLY A 82 22.68 10.64 -6.80
C GLY A 82 21.86 11.94 -6.78
N ARG A 83 21.55 12.51 -7.95
CA ARG A 83 20.73 13.74 -8.10
C ARG A 83 19.24 13.40 -8.05
N TYR A 84 18.80 12.81 -6.94
CA TYR A 84 17.50 12.14 -6.86
C TYR A 84 16.29 13.06 -7.03
N ALA A 85 16.32 14.28 -6.49
CA ALA A 85 15.22 15.24 -6.66
C ALA A 85 14.96 15.54 -8.15
N GLU A 86 16.03 15.68 -8.94
CA GLU A 86 15.97 15.90 -10.38
C GLU A 86 15.57 14.63 -11.12
N ALA A 87 16.14 13.47 -10.74
CA ALA A 87 15.80 12.18 -11.34
C ALA A 87 14.29 11.87 -11.23
N VAL A 88 13.68 12.14 -10.07
CA VAL A 88 12.23 11.95 -9.83
C VAL A 88 11.38 12.74 -10.80
N LYS A 89 11.76 13.99 -11.13
CA LYS A 89 11.05 14.80 -12.13
C LYS A 89 11.00 14.06 -13.46
N TYR A 90 12.14 13.54 -13.91
CA TYR A 90 12.25 12.90 -15.22
C TYR A 90 11.62 11.50 -15.27
N PHE A 91 11.67 10.71 -14.19
CA PHE A 91 10.91 9.46 -14.11
C PHE A 91 9.39 9.70 -14.18
N LYS A 92 8.89 10.77 -13.55
CA LYS A 92 7.47 11.14 -13.66
C LYS A 92 7.09 11.60 -15.06
N LEU A 93 7.95 12.37 -15.73
CA LEU A 93 7.74 12.79 -17.11
C LEU A 93 7.75 11.58 -18.06
N GLU A 94 8.74 10.70 -17.92
CA GLU A 94 8.84 9.44 -18.66
C GLU A 94 7.55 8.61 -18.53
N ALA A 95 7.10 8.35 -17.29
CA ALA A 95 5.84 7.65 -17.02
C ALA A 95 4.64 8.33 -17.71
N GLY A 96 4.58 9.66 -17.67
CA GLY A 96 3.54 10.46 -18.32
C GLY A 96 3.53 10.31 -19.84
N PHE A 97 4.70 10.24 -20.49
CA PHE A 97 4.79 10.00 -21.93
C PHE A 97 4.35 8.59 -22.31
N TRP A 98 4.80 7.56 -21.58
CA TRP A 98 4.41 6.17 -21.85
C TRP A 98 2.91 5.95 -21.71
N ASN A 99 2.26 6.59 -20.73
CA ASN A 99 0.82 6.48 -20.54
C ASN A 99 -0.02 7.10 -21.69
N LYS A 100 0.56 7.93 -22.55
CA LYS A 100 -0.12 8.48 -23.74
C LYS A 100 -0.05 7.54 -24.96
N LEU A 101 0.90 6.62 -24.99
CA LEU A 101 1.21 5.82 -26.17
C LEU A 101 0.49 4.47 -26.14
N PRO A 102 -0.27 4.10 -27.19
CA PRO A 102 -0.87 2.77 -27.30
C PRO A 102 0.19 1.66 -27.24
N GLY A 103 -0.12 0.56 -26.54
CA GLY A 103 0.75 -0.62 -26.45
C GLY A 103 1.89 -0.50 -25.42
N HIS A 104 1.93 0.58 -24.64
CA HIS A 104 2.93 0.81 -23.58
C HIS A 104 2.35 0.56 -22.17
N ASP A 105 1.27 -0.21 -22.06
CA ASP A 105 0.65 -0.57 -20.78
C ASP A 105 1.69 -1.23 -19.85
N GLY A 106 1.84 -0.67 -18.65
CA GLY A 106 2.78 -1.16 -17.65
C GLY A 106 4.23 -0.68 -17.80
N TRP A 107 4.60 0.04 -18.88
CA TRP A 107 5.96 0.59 -19.04
C TRP A 107 6.29 1.63 -17.97
N SER A 108 5.30 2.44 -17.58
CA SER A 108 5.42 3.47 -16.54
C SER A 108 5.54 2.91 -15.12
N LEU A 109 5.30 1.60 -14.91
CA LEU A 109 5.30 1.01 -13.56
C LEU A 109 6.69 1.05 -12.92
N TYR A 110 7.73 0.74 -13.68
CA TYR A 110 9.10 0.82 -13.21
C TYR A 110 9.45 2.27 -12.83
N ASP A 111 9.15 3.23 -13.70
CA ASP A 111 9.51 4.63 -13.50
C ASP A 111 8.78 5.23 -12.29
N THR A 112 7.49 4.90 -12.14
CA THR A 112 6.67 5.30 -11.00
C THR A 112 7.27 4.76 -9.69
N ARG A 113 7.56 3.45 -9.64
CA ARG A 113 8.12 2.82 -8.43
C ARG A 113 9.54 3.29 -8.14
N ARG A 114 10.37 3.51 -9.15
CA ARG A 114 11.72 4.04 -8.98
C ARG A 114 11.69 5.48 -8.46
N ALA A 115 10.80 6.32 -8.98
CA ALA A 115 10.58 7.66 -8.47
C ALA A 115 10.16 7.65 -6.99
N GLU A 116 9.28 6.73 -6.58
CA GLU A 116 8.88 6.56 -5.18
C GLU A 116 10.02 6.11 -4.26
N GLU A 117 10.90 5.22 -4.75
CA GLU A 117 12.06 4.72 -4.02
C GLU A 117 13.06 5.83 -3.72
N ILE A 118 13.40 6.63 -4.73
CA ILE A 118 14.49 7.61 -4.63
C ILE A 118 14.03 8.99 -4.16
N ARG A 119 12.72 9.26 -4.08
CA ARG A 119 12.16 10.57 -3.71
C ARG A 119 12.72 11.06 -2.37
N PRO A 120 13.51 12.16 -2.36
CA PRO A 120 13.90 12.80 -1.12
C PRO A 120 12.66 13.36 -0.42
N GLU A 121 12.50 13.03 0.86
CA GLU A 121 11.29 13.33 1.61
C GLU A 121 11.60 13.41 3.10
N ILE A 122 11.05 14.42 3.77
CA ILE A 122 11.05 14.55 5.22
C ILE A 122 9.62 14.87 5.64
N GLN A 123 9.06 14.06 6.53
CA GLN A 123 7.84 14.36 7.28
C GLN A 123 8.19 14.41 8.77
N VAL A 124 7.69 15.41 9.48
CA VAL A 124 7.98 15.62 10.91
C VAL A 124 6.69 15.42 11.67
N PHE A 125 6.68 14.47 12.59
CA PHE A 125 5.54 14.11 13.43
C PHE A 125 5.77 14.63 14.84
N VAL A 126 4.68 14.96 15.52
CA VAL A 126 4.68 15.25 16.96
C VAL A 126 4.23 13.99 17.68
N GLU A 127 4.97 13.59 18.70
CA GLU A 127 4.53 12.55 19.64
C GLU A 127 3.63 13.17 20.70
N GLU A 128 2.42 12.64 20.81
CA GLU A 128 1.36 13.14 21.68
C GLU A 128 0.90 12.05 22.66
N ASP A 129 0.40 12.47 23.83
CA ASP A 129 -0.16 11.58 24.84
C ASP A 129 -1.53 11.04 24.39
N ALA A 130 -1.69 9.72 24.35
CA ALA A 130 -2.91 9.05 23.90
C ALA A 130 -4.02 8.96 24.97
N THR A 131 -4.07 9.92 25.91
CA THR A 131 -4.87 9.79 27.15
C THR A 131 -6.38 9.99 26.97
N GLU A 132 -6.83 10.67 25.92
CA GLU A 132 -8.23 10.72 25.50
C GLU A 132 -8.31 10.94 23.99
N ALA A 133 -8.79 9.95 23.24
CA ALA A 133 -9.14 10.14 21.85
C ALA A 133 -10.32 9.23 21.49
N PRO A 134 -11.49 9.79 21.12
CA PRO A 134 -12.58 9.00 20.57
C PRO A 134 -12.16 8.50 19.19
N GLY A 135 -11.58 7.30 19.15
CA GLY A 135 -11.34 6.60 17.89
C GLY A 135 -12.65 6.20 17.22
N PRO A 136 -12.63 5.85 15.92
CA PRO A 136 -13.74 5.17 15.28
C PRO A 136 -14.12 3.90 16.05
N ALA A 137 -15.33 3.39 15.81
CA ALA A 137 -15.76 2.12 16.39
C ALA A 137 -14.73 1.02 16.07
N LEU A 138 -14.09 0.49 17.11
CA LEU A 138 -13.02 -0.49 16.96
C LEU A 138 -13.58 -1.78 16.38
N ALA A 139 -12.85 -2.36 15.42
CA ALA A 139 -13.12 -3.70 14.95
C ALA A 139 -12.82 -4.74 16.05
N LYS A 140 -13.23 -5.98 15.81
CA LYS A 140 -13.00 -7.08 16.75
C LYS A 140 -11.50 -7.22 17.06
N HIS A 141 -11.12 -7.10 18.33
CA HIS A 141 -9.75 -7.18 18.85
C HIS A 141 -8.79 -6.08 18.37
N GLU A 142 -9.33 -4.96 17.87
CA GLU A 142 -8.52 -3.82 17.45
C GLU A 142 -8.08 -2.97 18.65
N PRO A 143 -6.77 -2.73 18.86
CA PRO A 143 -6.32 -1.76 19.85
C PRO A 143 -6.60 -0.33 19.38
N ALA A 144 -7.02 0.53 20.31
CA ALA A 144 -7.28 1.95 20.01
C ALA A 144 -6.03 2.64 19.44
N TRP A 145 -4.90 2.47 20.12
CA TRP A 145 -3.59 2.96 19.71
C TRP A 145 -2.54 1.84 19.75
N GLY A 146 -1.55 1.96 18.88
CA GLY A 146 -0.48 0.98 18.78
C GLY A 146 -0.75 -0.17 17.81
N THR A 147 0.24 -1.05 17.74
CA THR A 147 0.30 -2.21 16.86
C THR A 147 0.63 -3.45 17.70
N LEU A 148 -0.20 -4.49 17.62
CA LEU A 148 0.10 -5.80 18.20
C LEU A 148 1.39 -6.34 17.58
N LEU A 149 2.44 -6.49 18.39
CA LEU A 149 3.70 -7.09 17.93
C LEU A 149 3.61 -8.60 18.08
N GLY A 150 3.85 -9.33 17.00
CA GLY A 150 3.83 -10.78 17.01
C GLY A 150 4.89 -11.42 16.12
N ALA A 151 5.08 -12.72 16.32
CA ALA A 151 5.96 -13.53 15.50
C ALA A 151 5.60 -15.02 15.61
N ALA A 152 6.09 -15.80 14.65
CA ALA A 152 6.13 -17.25 14.80
C ALA A 152 7.41 -17.63 15.54
N VAL A 153 7.29 -18.16 16.77
CA VAL A 153 8.45 -18.41 17.65
C VAL A 153 8.77 -19.88 17.87
N ALA A 154 7.83 -20.79 17.56
CA ALA A 154 7.99 -22.22 17.80
C ALA A 154 9.17 -22.85 17.04
N GLY A 155 9.58 -22.23 15.93
CA GLY A 155 10.72 -22.64 15.13
C GLY A 155 12.02 -21.85 15.37
N ASP A 156 12.08 -21.00 16.40
CA ASP A 156 13.28 -20.29 16.78
C ASP A 156 14.07 -21.08 17.84
N PRO A 157 15.29 -21.57 17.54
CA PRO A 157 16.10 -22.31 18.50
C PRO A 157 16.51 -21.50 19.75
N ALA A 158 16.54 -20.18 19.67
CA ALA A 158 16.88 -19.32 20.80
C ALA A 158 15.74 -19.22 21.83
N ILE A 159 14.50 -19.43 21.38
CA ILE A 159 13.34 -19.56 22.27
C ILE A 159 13.21 -21.03 22.69
N GLY A 160 13.24 -21.94 21.72
CA GLY A 160 12.93 -23.35 21.95
C GLY A 160 11.42 -23.56 22.08
N TYR A 161 10.95 -24.72 21.61
CA TYR A 161 9.53 -25.02 21.57
C TYR A 161 8.91 -24.96 22.98
N GLY A 162 7.96 -24.04 23.18
CA GLY A 162 7.20 -23.89 24.43
C GLY A 162 7.86 -23.04 25.53
N ASN A 163 9.06 -22.50 25.35
CA ASN A 163 9.70 -21.62 26.36
C ASN A 163 9.45 -20.14 26.06
N LEU A 164 8.18 -19.73 26.08
CA LEU A 164 7.77 -18.38 25.67
C LEU A 164 8.28 -17.29 26.62
N ASP A 165 8.68 -17.65 27.84
CA ASP A 165 9.34 -16.77 28.82
C ASP A 165 10.71 -16.22 28.34
N GLN A 166 11.32 -16.86 27.33
CA GLN A 166 12.58 -16.40 26.72
C GLN A 166 12.39 -15.25 25.72
N ILE A 167 11.16 -14.96 25.26
CA ILE A 167 10.91 -13.92 24.25
C ILE A 167 11.49 -12.55 24.66
N PRO A 168 11.22 -12.03 25.88
CA PRO A 168 11.78 -10.73 26.28
C PRO A 168 13.30 -10.72 26.38
N SER A 169 13.92 -11.82 26.82
CA SER A 169 15.39 -11.88 26.94
C SER A 169 16.07 -11.91 25.57
N VAL A 170 15.44 -12.54 24.57
CA VAL A 170 15.94 -12.66 23.20
C VAL A 170 15.61 -11.44 22.35
N TYR A 171 14.39 -10.92 22.33
CA TYR A 171 14.02 -9.79 21.45
C TYR A 171 13.95 -8.44 22.15
N GLY A 172 14.27 -8.39 23.45
CA GLY A 172 14.28 -7.15 24.23
C GLY A 172 12.91 -6.68 24.70
N ARG A 173 11.84 -7.37 24.31
CA ARG A 173 10.46 -7.13 24.70
C ARG A 173 9.57 -8.35 24.44
N ASN A 174 8.38 -8.38 25.03
CA ASN A 174 7.43 -9.45 24.79
C ASN A 174 6.65 -9.29 23.47
N TYR A 175 5.87 -10.32 23.09
CA TYR A 175 4.90 -10.26 21.99
C TYR A 175 3.47 -10.21 22.52
N ALA A 176 2.61 -9.39 21.91
CA ALA A 176 1.18 -9.39 22.19
C ALA A 176 0.45 -10.59 21.60
N SER A 177 1.00 -11.18 20.53
CA SER A 177 0.37 -12.24 19.77
C SER A 177 1.36 -13.20 19.13
N LEU A 178 1.01 -14.49 19.03
CA LEU A 178 1.86 -15.50 18.40
C LEU A 178 1.25 -15.99 17.08
N LEU A 179 2.10 -16.15 16.07
CA LEU A 179 1.71 -16.73 14.78
C LEU A 179 1.90 -18.26 14.82
N VAL A 180 0.80 -18.99 14.59
CA VAL A 180 0.73 -20.46 14.56
C VAL A 180 0.22 -20.92 13.20
N TYR A 181 0.80 -22.00 12.69
CA TYR A 181 0.48 -22.55 11.38
C TYR A 181 -0.32 -23.85 11.49
N VAL A 182 -1.33 -23.99 10.63
CA VAL A 182 -2.05 -25.23 10.36
C VAL A 182 -1.97 -25.45 8.85
N ASN A 183 -0.90 -26.14 8.43
CA ASN A 183 -0.52 -26.24 7.02
C ASN A 183 -1.22 -27.37 6.25
N GLU A 184 -1.85 -28.30 6.98
CA GLU A 184 -2.56 -29.43 6.39
C GLU A 184 -4.06 -29.32 6.65
N TRP A 185 -4.87 -29.32 5.58
CA TRP A 185 -6.32 -29.39 5.74
C TRP A 185 -6.72 -30.68 6.45
N ASN A 186 -7.75 -30.63 7.29
CA ASN A 186 -8.17 -31.76 8.14
C ASN A 186 -7.20 -32.08 9.30
N THR A 187 -6.36 -31.12 9.70
CA THR A 187 -5.55 -31.16 10.93
C THR A 187 -5.93 -30.01 11.88
N TYR A 188 -5.51 -30.10 13.14
CA TYR A 188 -5.78 -29.09 14.17
C TYR A 188 -4.48 -28.37 14.55
N PRO A 189 -4.56 -27.15 15.12
CA PRO A 189 -3.38 -26.53 15.71
C PRO A 189 -2.82 -27.41 16.83
N ASP A 190 -1.52 -27.30 17.08
CA ASP A 190 -0.85 -28.07 18.13
C ASP A 190 -1.42 -27.72 19.52
N GLU A 191 -2.19 -28.65 20.10
CA GLU A 191 -2.86 -28.48 21.38
C GLU A 191 -1.89 -28.18 22.53
N THR A 192 -0.67 -28.73 22.48
CA THR A 192 0.33 -28.47 23.52
C THR A 192 0.79 -27.02 23.45
N PHE A 193 1.09 -26.55 22.23
CA PHE A 193 1.48 -25.16 22.03
C PHE A 193 0.33 -24.19 22.37
N LEU A 194 -0.91 -24.49 21.94
CA LEU A 194 -2.08 -23.69 22.29
C LEU A 194 -2.25 -23.57 23.80
N ARG A 195 -2.14 -24.67 24.54
CA ARG A 195 -2.26 -24.65 26.00
C ARG A 195 -1.19 -23.75 26.64
N ILE A 196 0.08 -23.88 26.23
CA ILE A 196 1.18 -23.05 26.74
C ILE A 196 0.93 -21.57 26.42
N ALA A 197 0.62 -21.24 25.17
CA ALA A 197 0.34 -19.87 24.75
C ALA A 197 -0.84 -19.25 25.52
N LYS A 198 -1.89 -20.05 25.79
CA LYS A 198 -3.04 -19.63 26.60
C LYS A 198 -2.69 -19.38 28.05
N GLU A 199 -1.94 -20.30 28.67
CA GLU A 199 -1.48 -20.21 30.06
C GLU A 199 -0.64 -18.95 30.28
N ASP A 200 0.17 -18.58 29.28
CA ASP A 200 1.00 -17.39 29.28
C ASP A 200 0.29 -16.12 28.78
N GLY A 201 -0.99 -16.22 28.40
CA GLY A 201 -1.86 -15.07 28.09
C GLY A 201 -1.72 -14.47 26.68
N TYR A 202 -1.06 -15.14 25.74
CA TYR A 202 -0.90 -14.65 24.37
C TYR A 202 -2.23 -14.69 23.60
N SER A 203 -2.46 -13.69 22.73
CA SER A 203 -3.42 -13.88 21.63
C SER A 203 -2.77 -14.68 20.50
N LEU A 204 -3.56 -15.16 19.54
CA LEU A 204 -3.04 -15.91 18.38
C LEU A 204 -3.41 -15.28 17.05
N GLN A 205 -2.49 -15.34 16.10
CA GLN A 205 -2.84 -15.44 14.69
C GLN A 205 -2.70 -16.91 14.26
N VAL A 206 -3.77 -17.48 13.72
CA VAL A 206 -3.77 -18.83 13.15
C VAL A 206 -3.75 -18.72 11.63
N ALA A 207 -2.63 -19.09 11.03
CA ALA A 207 -2.49 -19.25 9.59
C ALA A 207 -3.02 -20.63 9.18
N TRP A 208 -4.17 -20.66 8.51
CA TRP A 208 -4.83 -21.91 8.15
C TRP A 208 -4.85 -22.12 6.64
N GLU A 209 -4.15 -23.16 6.19
CA GLU A 209 -3.89 -23.43 4.79
C GLU A 209 -4.72 -24.62 4.29
N PRO A 210 -5.65 -24.44 3.34
CA PRO A 210 -6.40 -25.54 2.76
C PRO A 210 -5.55 -26.26 1.71
N SER A 211 -4.52 -27.00 2.14
CA SER A 211 -3.53 -27.62 1.26
C SER A 211 -4.07 -28.67 0.27
N TYR A 212 -5.28 -29.18 0.50
CA TYR A 212 -6.02 -30.03 -0.45
C TYR A 212 -6.90 -29.25 -1.45
N GLY A 213 -6.75 -27.92 -1.47
CA GLY A 213 -7.50 -27.01 -2.33
C GLY A 213 -8.87 -26.63 -1.76
N LEU A 214 -9.50 -25.62 -2.37
CA LEU A 214 -10.75 -25.03 -1.89
C LEU A 214 -11.95 -25.98 -1.96
N SER A 215 -11.93 -26.99 -2.83
CA SER A 215 -13.04 -27.96 -2.93
C SER A 215 -13.16 -28.84 -1.69
N ALA A 216 -12.09 -29.01 -0.90
CA ALA A 216 -12.12 -29.77 0.35
C ALA A 216 -12.74 -28.97 1.52
N VAL A 217 -13.00 -27.67 1.32
CA VAL A 217 -13.55 -26.79 2.36
C VAL A 217 -15.07 -26.87 2.34
N GLU A 218 -15.60 -27.60 3.32
CA GLU A 218 -17.02 -27.88 3.48
C GLU A 218 -17.49 -27.57 4.91
N ASP A 219 -18.77 -27.26 5.07
CA ASP A 219 -19.40 -27.15 6.39
C ASP A 219 -19.67 -28.55 6.93
N ASN A 220 -18.70 -29.09 7.67
CA ASN A 220 -18.69 -30.44 8.20
C ASN A 220 -18.22 -30.48 9.66
N ASP A 221 -18.25 -31.65 10.27
CA ASP A 221 -17.86 -31.86 11.67
C ASP A 221 -16.43 -31.41 11.96
N TYR A 222 -15.51 -31.52 10.99
CA TYR A 222 -14.13 -31.05 11.13
C TYR A 222 -14.08 -29.53 11.27
N LEU A 223 -14.69 -28.77 10.34
CA LEU A 223 -14.70 -27.30 10.41
C LEU A 223 -15.38 -26.81 11.71
N ARG A 224 -16.47 -27.45 12.12
CA ARG A 224 -17.17 -27.13 13.38
C ARG A 224 -16.30 -27.43 14.61
N SER A 225 -15.61 -28.57 14.62
CA SER A 225 -14.68 -28.94 15.70
C SER A 225 -13.47 -27.98 15.75
N PHE A 226 -12.94 -27.59 14.59
CA PHE A 226 -11.87 -26.61 14.50
C PHE A 226 -12.30 -25.26 15.09
N ALA A 227 -13.50 -24.78 14.75
CA ALA A 227 -14.07 -23.57 15.35
C ALA A 227 -14.23 -23.73 16.88
N GLY A 228 -14.72 -24.87 17.37
CA GLY A 228 -14.81 -25.18 18.79
C GLY A 228 -13.47 -25.09 19.53
N ILE A 229 -12.39 -25.61 18.95
CA ILE A 229 -11.03 -25.51 19.52
C ILE A 229 -10.60 -24.04 19.65
N LEU A 230 -10.85 -23.23 18.62
CA LEU A 230 -10.53 -21.80 18.67
C LEU A 230 -11.40 -21.04 19.68
N GLN A 231 -12.65 -21.42 19.85
CA GLN A 231 -13.52 -20.87 20.89
C GLN A 231 -13.04 -21.23 22.30
N ASP A 232 -12.65 -22.49 22.50
CA ASP A 232 -12.14 -23.00 23.78
C ASP A 232 -10.78 -22.41 24.15
N TYR A 233 -10.02 -21.91 23.17
CA TYR A 233 -8.82 -21.11 23.43
C TYR A 233 -9.15 -19.92 24.35
N GLY A 234 -10.30 -19.27 24.16
CA GLY A 234 -10.86 -18.29 25.11
C GLY A 234 -10.18 -16.92 25.14
N LEU A 235 -9.05 -16.75 24.46
CA LEU A 235 -8.39 -15.46 24.20
C LEU A 235 -8.65 -15.02 22.74
N PRO A 236 -8.30 -13.79 22.34
CA PRO A 236 -8.43 -13.34 20.96
C PRO A 236 -7.67 -14.22 19.97
N VAL A 237 -8.34 -14.54 18.86
CA VAL A 237 -7.77 -15.28 17.74
C VAL A 237 -8.02 -14.52 16.44
N PHE A 238 -6.97 -14.32 15.66
CA PHE A 238 -7.02 -13.82 14.29
C PHE A 238 -6.86 -15.01 13.33
N LEU A 239 -7.94 -15.43 12.67
CA LEU A 239 -7.90 -16.54 11.73
C LEU A 239 -7.59 -16.03 10.32
N ARG A 240 -6.36 -16.29 9.88
CA ARG A 240 -5.90 -16.02 8.52
C ARG A 240 -6.08 -17.28 7.67
N PHE A 241 -7.27 -17.40 7.09
CA PHE A 241 -7.63 -18.53 6.22
C PHE A 241 -7.20 -18.28 4.77
N ALA A 242 -6.48 -19.26 4.20
CA ALA A 242 -6.13 -19.31 2.78
C ALA A 242 -5.47 -17.99 2.27
N ALA A 243 -4.40 -17.56 2.94
CA ALA A 243 -3.64 -16.36 2.57
C ALA A 243 -2.95 -16.49 1.21
N GLU A 244 -2.52 -15.37 0.62
CA GLU A 244 -1.77 -15.34 -0.65
C GLU A 244 -2.48 -15.98 -1.85
N MET A 245 -3.81 -15.98 -1.81
CA MET A 245 -4.69 -16.52 -2.86
C MET A 245 -4.50 -15.84 -4.22
N ASN A 246 -3.96 -14.63 -4.26
CA ASN A 246 -3.67 -13.88 -5.48
C ASN A 246 -2.39 -14.38 -6.20
N GLY A 247 -1.53 -15.17 -5.54
CA GLY A 247 -0.33 -15.76 -6.14
C GLY A 247 -0.59 -17.11 -6.81
N ASP A 248 0.20 -17.46 -7.81
CA ASP A 248 0.05 -18.73 -8.56
C ASP A 248 0.76 -19.93 -7.88
N TRP A 249 1.16 -19.79 -6.61
CA TRP A 249 1.94 -20.79 -5.86
C TRP A 249 1.15 -21.54 -4.79
N THR A 250 -0.10 -21.16 -4.51
CA THR A 250 -0.94 -21.83 -3.51
C THR A 250 -1.95 -22.79 -4.16
N PRO A 251 -2.29 -23.94 -3.53
CA PRO A 251 -3.35 -24.85 -4.02
C PRO A 251 -4.76 -24.26 -4.08
N TRP A 252 -4.96 -23.06 -3.51
CA TRP A 252 -6.24 -22.36 -3.42
C TRP A 252 -6.31 -21.09 -4.28
N SER A 253 -5.38 -20.90 -5.21
CA SER A 253 -5.42 -19.80 -6.19
C SER A 253 -6.08 -20.20 -7.52
N GLY A 254 -6.31 -19.20 -8.37
CA GLY A 254 -6.81 -19.37 -9.74
C GLY A 254 -8.34 -19.36 -9.89
N ASN A 255 -9.10 -19.42 -8.79
CA ASN A 255 -10.57 -19.35 -8.81
C ASN A 255 -11.10 -18.39 -7.73
N PRO A 256 -11.20 -17.08 -8.03
CA PRO A 256 -11.63 -16.06 -7.08
C PRO A 256 -13.07 -16.27 -6.58
N GLU A 257 -13.99 -16.73 -7.44
CA GLU A 257 -15.39 -16.96 -7.04
C GLU A 257 -15.49 -18.08 -5.99
N LEU A 258 -14.80 -19.20 -6.20
CA LEU A 258 -14.75 -20.30 -5.24
C LEU A 258 -14.05 -19.88 -3.95
N TYR A 259 -12.97 -19.08 -4.04
CA TYR A 259 -12.30 -18.54 -2.87
C TYR A 259 -13.27 -17.72 -2.01
N ILE A 260 -14.01 -16.80 -2.64
CA ILE A 260 -15.00 -15.96 -1.96
C ILE A 260 -16.09 -16.82 -1.31
N GLU A 261 -16.61 -17.84 -2.01
CA GLU A 261 -17.58 -18.78 -1.45
C GLU A 261 -17.05 -19.44 -0.16
N LYS A 262 -15.82 -20.00 -0.21
CA LYS A 262 -15.23 -20.74 0.91
C LYS A 262 -14.84 -19.84 2.06
N PHE A 263 -14.32 -18.65 1.80
CA PHE A 263 -14.04 -17.67 2.85
C PHE A 263 -15.31 -17.30 3.61
N ARG A 264 -16.42 -17.05 2.88
CA ARG A 264 -17.72 -16.72 3.49
C ARG A 264 -18.28 -17.89 4.30
N LEU A 265 -18.11 -19.12 3.84
CA LEU A 265 -18.50 -20.33 4.57
C LEU A 265 -17.76 -20.42 5.91
N VAL A 266 -16.41 -20.34 5.88
CA VAL A 266 -15.58 -20.39 7.10
C VAL A 266 -15.93 -19.24 8.06
N ALA A 267 -16.04 -18.01 7.54
CA ALA A 267 -16.43 -16.85 8.34
C ALA A 267 -17.83 -17.02 8.96
N GLY A 268 -18.76 -17.65 8.25
CA GLY A 268 -20.10 -17.98 8.75
C GLY A 268 -20.05 -18.94 9.94
N VAL A 269 -19.26 -20.02 9.83
CA VAL A 269 -19.08 -20.98 10.93
C VAL A 269 -18.41 -20.33 12.13
N MET A 270 -17.33 -19.58 11.93
CA MET A 270 -16.61 -18.90 13.02
C MET A 270 -17.53 -17.94 13.78
N ARG A 271 -18.43 -17.23 13.10
CA ARG A 271 -19.38 -16.33 13.77
C ARG A 271 -20.42 -17.04 14.63
N GLN A 272 -20.78 -18.27 14.25
CA GLN A 272 -21.76 -19.06 14.97
C GLN A 272 -21.11 -19.76 16.18
N GLU A 273 -19.96 -20.39 15.97
CA GLU A 273 -19.35 -21.30 16.94
C GLU A 273 -18.20 -20.66 17.73
N ALA A 274 -17.51 -19.67 17.16
CA ALA A 274 -16.28 -19.09 17.71
C ALA A 274 -16.27 -17.55 17.64
N PRO A 275 -17.19 -16.84 18.32
CA PRO A 275 -17.27 -15.39 18.28
C PRO A 275 -15.99 -14.65 18.71
N ASN A 276 -15.08 -15.30 19.44
CA ASN A 276 -13.75 -14.78 19.77
C ASN A 276 -12.77 -14.78 18.58
N VAL A 277 -13.13 -15.33 17.43
CA VAL A 277 -12.30 -15.33 16.22
C VAL A 277 -12.60 -14.12 15.34
N ALA A 278 -11.56 -13.36 14.99
CA ALA A 278 -11.58 -12.34 13.95
C ALA A 278 -11.12 -12.93 12.62
N MET A 279 -11.91 -12.76 11.57
CA MET A 279 -11.57 -13.23 10.22
C MET A 279 -10.61 -12.26 9.53
N VAL A 280 -9.46 -12.78 9.09
CA VAL A 280 -8.42 -12.03 8.37
C VAL A 280 -8.39 -12.44 6.91
N TRP A 281 -8.67 -11.52 6.00
CA TRP A 281 -8.44 -11.71 4.56
C TRP A 281 -7.07 -11.15 4.19
N SER A 282 -6.14 -12.00 3.76
CA SER A 282 -4.72 -11.64 3.62
C SER A 282 -4.14 -12.01 2.26
N PRO A 283 -4.20 -11.12 1.25
CA PRO A 283 -3.45 -11.29 0.01
C PRO A 283 -1.93 -11.24 0.23
N GLY A 284 -1.18 -11.78 -0.71
CA GLY A 284 0.24 -11.49 -0.87
C GLY A 284 0.44 -10.12 -1.50
N TYR A 285 1.57 -9.46 -1.23
CA TYR A 285 1.91 -8.15 -1.82
C TYR A 285 2.00 -8.17 -3.36
N TYR A 286 2.14 -9.35 -3.96
CA TYR A 286 2.23 -9.57 -5.41
C TYR A 286 1.50 -10.87 -5.78
N PRO A 287 0.91 -10.98 -6.98
CA PRO A 287 0.60 -9.90 -7.93
C PRO A 287 -0.51 -8.99 -7.41
N GLU A 288 -0.27 -7.68 -7.47
CA GLU A 288 -1.14 -6.64 -6.91
C GLU A 288 -2.45 -6.52 -7.71
N GLU A 289 -2.37 -6.65 -9.03
CA GLU A 289 -3.50 -6.53 -9.95
C GLU A 289 -4.55 -7.64 -9.81
N LYS A 290 -4.19 -8.78 -9.20
CA LYS A 290 -5.12 -9.89 -8.96
C LYS A 290 -5.85 -9.77 -7.62
N VAL A 291 -5.46 -8.87 -6.73
CA VAL A 291 -5.95 -8.80 -5.34
C VAL A 291 -7.47 -8.62 -5.27
N ASP A 292 -8.01 -7.64 -6.00
CA ASP A 292 -9.41 -7.22 -5.85
C ASP A 292 -10.42 -8.31 -6.21
N ALA A 293 -10.05 -9.19 -7.13
CA ALA A 293 -10.90 -10.30 -7.55
C ALA A 293 -11.23 -11.28 -6.39
N TYR A 294 -10.38 -11.34 -5.36
CA TYR A 294 -10.51 -12.28 -4.24
C TYR A 294 -11.20 -11.69 -3.01
N TYR A 295 -11.59 -10.40 -3.01
CA TYR A 295 -12.13 -9.76 -1.82
C TYR A 295 -13.54 -10.29 -1.47
N PRO A 296 -13.75 -10.92 -0.29
CA PRO A 296 -15.02 -11.58 0.03
C PRO A 296 -16.12 -10.60 0.48
N GLY A 297 -15.79 -9.32 0.66
CA GLY A 297 -16.71 -8.23 1.03
C GLY A 297 -16.65 -7.90 2.53
N ASP A 298 -16.86 -6.62 2.86
CA ASP A 298 -16.72 -6.06 4.22
C ASP A 298 -17.49 -6.80 5.30
N ARG A 299 -18.67 -7.35 4.95
CA ARG A 299 -19.49 -8.14 5.87
C ARG A 299 -18.74 -9.35 6.37
N TRP A 300 -17.78 -9.93 5.65
CA TRP A 300 -17.15 -11.21 5.98
C TRP A 300 -15.72 -11.06 6.53
N VAL A 301 -15.14 -9.88 6.40
CA VAL A 301 -13.77 -9.57 6.80
C VAL A 301 -13.79 -8.70 8.04
N ASP A 302 -13.14 -9.14 9.12
CA ASP A 302 -12.93 -8.30 10.31
C ASP A 302 -11.63 -7.48 10.14
N TRP A 303 -10.58 -8.07 9.56
CA TRP A 303 -9.26 -7.47 9.34
C TRP A 303 -8.75 -7.71 7.92
N VAL A 304 -8.09 -6.71 7.35
CA VAL A 304 -7.37 -6.85 6.07
C VAL A 304 -5.90 -7.09 6.36
N GLY A 305 -5.43 -8.29 6.01
CA GLY A 305 -4.05 -8.72 6.14
C GLY A 305 -3.22 -8.42 4.89
N ILE A 306 -1.92 -8.56 5.01
CA ILE A 306 -1.00 -8.66 3.87
C ILE A 306 0.21 -9.51 4.25
N ASN A 307 0.65 -10.36 3.32
CA ASN A 307 1.93 -11.05 3.39
C ASN A 307 2.95 -10.30 2.53
N ALA A 308 4.06 -9.86 3.13
CA ALA A 308 5.05 -9.03 2.45
C ALA A 308 6.47 -9.32 2.93
N TYR A 309 7.26 -10.00 2.10
CA TYR A 309 8.66 -10.32 2.36
C TYR A 309 9.61 -9.36 1.65
N SER A 310 10.77 -9.09 2.26
CA SER A 310 11.84 -8.27 1.69
C SER A 310 13.08 -9.12 1.46
N ASP A 311 13.40 -9.31 0.19
CA ASP A 311 14.48 -10.14 -0.31
C ASP A 311 15.50 -9.32 -1.08
N TYR A 312 16.77 -9.66 -0.89
CA TYR A 312 17.86 -9.04 -1.63
C TYR A 312 17.90 -9.47 -3.10
N TYR A 313 17.34 -10.64 -3.42
CA TYR A 313 17.11 -11.09 -4.78
C TYR A 313 15.66 -11.49 -4.95
N PHE A 314 15.01 -10.99 -6.00
CA PHE A 314 13.64 -11.40 -6.31
C PHE A 314 13.58 -12.91 -6.51
N ASN A 315 12.73 -13.59 -5.73
CA ASN A 315 12.62 -15.06 -5.68
C ASN A 315 13.95 -15.80 -5.43
N GLY A 316 14.92 -15.14 -4.80
CA GLY A 316 16.25 -15.71 -4.57
C GLY A 316 17.13 -15.85 -5.81
N LEU A 317 16.75 -15.22 -6.93
CA LEU A 317 17.45 -15.33 -8.21
C LEU A 317 18.37 -14.11 -8.44
N PRO A 318 19.70 -14.25 -8.32
CA PRO A 318 20.64 -13.13 -8.46
C PRO A 318 20.63 -12.46 -9.83
N ASP A 319 20.29 -13.23 -10.87
CA ASP A 319 20.25 -12.77 -12.26
C ASP A 319 18.89 -12.14 -12.63
N SER A 320 17.98 -11.95 -11.65
CA SER A 320 16.72 -11.24 -11.90
C SER A 320 16.99 -9.84 -12.42
N PRO A 321 16.28 -9.38 -13.47
CA PRO A 321 16.42 -8.01 -13.94
C PRO A 321 16.16 -7.00 -12.82
N ALA A 322 16.98 -5.96 -12.73
CA ALA A 322 16.79 -4.89 -11.74
C ALA A 322 15.39 -4.25 -11.84
N SER A 323 14.85 -4.15 -13.06
CA SER A 323 13.47 -3.69 -13.29
C SER A 323 12.45 -4.60 -12.62
N THR A 324 12.60 -5.93 -12.72
CA THR A 324 11.73 -6.90 -12.03
C THR A 324 11.80 -6.76 -10.51
N ALA A 325 12.97 -6.47 -9.96
CA ALA A 325 13.13 -6.24 -8.53
C ALA A 325 12.42 -4.95 -8.08
N THR A 326 12.68 -3.82 -8.75
CA THR A 326 12.04 -2.52 -8.46
C THR A 326 10.53 -2.58 -8.62
N VAL A 327 10.02 -3.20 -9.70
CA VAL A 327 8.55 -3.32 -9.87
C VAL A 327 7.90 -4.22 -8.84
N ASN A 328 8.64 -4.90 -7.97
CA ASN A 328 8.11 -5.70 -6.87
C ASN A 328 8.56 -5.19 -5.49
N TYR A 329 9.20 -4.02 -5.43
CA TYR A 329 9.81 -3.47 -4.20
C TYR A 329 10.79 -4.45 -3.55
N GLN A 330 11.57 -5.15 -4.37
CA GLN A 330 12.56 -6.17 -4.00
C GLN A 330 13.95 -5.75 -4.44
N GLY A 331 14.96 -6.50 -4.04
CA GLY A 331 16.34 -6.26 -4.47
C GLY A 331 17.11 -5.31 -3.57
N ILE A 332 18.27 -4.85 -4.06
CA ILE A 332 19.15 -3.94 -3.33
C ILE A 332 18.45 -2.64 -2.90
N ASN A 333 17.45 -2.18 -3.68
CA ASN A 333 16.68 -0.97 -3.42
C ASN A 333 15.35 -1.22 -2.71
N ALA A 334 15.09 -2.45 -2.22
CA ALA A 334 13.82 -2.77 -1.59
C ALA A 334 13.44 -1.76 -0.52
N ASN A 335 12.16 -1.43 -0.47
CA ASN A 335 11.58 -0.65 0.60
C ASN A 335 10.38 -1.41 1.17
N PRO A 336 10.51 -2.06 2.34
CA PRO A 336 9.43 -2.85 2.93
C PRO A 336 8.14 -2.03 3.10
N LEU A 337 8.27 -0.73 3.35
CA LEU A 337 7.15 0.18 3.60
C LEU A 337 6.28 0.45 2.35
N ARG A 338 6.73 0.08 1.14
CA ARG A 338 5.95 0.30 -0.08
C ARG A 338 5.08 -0.90 -0.46
N LYS A 339 5.46 -2.11 -0.03
CA LYS A 339 4.81 -3.38 -0.43
C LYS A 339 3.34 -3.48 -0.07
N PHE A 340 2.90 -2.78 0.97
CA PHE A 340 1.53 -2.83 1.46
C PHE A 340 0.79 -1.50 1.30
N LYS A 341 1.37 -0.52 0.59
CA LYS A 341 0.77 0.81 0.45
C LYS A 341 -0.60 0.73 -0.25
N ALA A 342 -0.70 0.00 -1.35
CA ALA A 342 -1.95 -0.12 -2.10
C ALA A 342 -3.09 -0.75 -1.25
N ILE A 343 -2.77 -1.79 -0.48
CA ILE A 343 -3.71 -2.41 0.48
C ILE A 343 -4.09 -1.42 1.57
N TYR A 344 -3.10 -0.73 2.15
CA TYR A 344 -3.32 0.23 3.21
C TYR A 344 -4.23 1.37 2.75
N ASP A 345 -3.90 2.03 1.64
CA ASP A 345 -4.67 3.17 1.12
C ASP A 345 -6.12 2.77 0.83
N ARG A 346 -6.33 1.56 0.29
CA ARG A 346 -7.66 1.08 -0.09
C ARG A 346 -8.53 0.68 1.09
N TYR A 347 -7.97 -0.02 2.08
CA TYR A 347 -8.77 -0.69 3.11
C TYR A 347 -8.67 -0.07 4.50
N SER A 348 -7.63 0.72 4.78
CA SER A 348 -7.43 1.31 6.11
C SER A 348 -8.52 2.28 6.59
N PRO A 349 -9.31 2.96 5.71
CA PRO A 349 -10.45 3.76 6.14
C PRO A 349 -11.59 2.93 6.75
N SER A 350 -11.76 1.67 6.32
CA SER A 350 -12.90 0.84 6.74
C SER A 350 -12.51 -0.37 7.60
N LYS A 351 -11.24 -0.78 7.59
CA LYS A 351 -10.75 -1.98 8.28
C LYS A 351 -9.42 -1.70 8.98
N PRO A 352 -9.15 -2.33 10.14
CA PRO A 352 -7.78 -2.39 10.63
C PRO A 352 -6.91 -3.23 9.69
N ILE A 353 -5.66 -2.79 9.51
CA ILE A 353 -4.69 -3.48 8.66
C ILE A 353 -3.76 -4.33 9.52
N MET A 354 -3.45 -5.53 9.03
CA MET A 354 -2.50 -6.45 9.64
C MET A 354 -1.38 -6.75 8.64
N ILE A 355 -0.13 -6.63 9.04
CA ILE A 355 0.97 -7.30 8.32
C ILE A 355 0.99 -8.73 8.86
N SER A 356 0.22 -9.58 8.18
CA SER A 356 -0.09 -10.94 8.60
C SER A 356 1.13 -11.85 8.61
N GLU A 357 2.09 -11.56 7.74
CA GLU A 357 3.37 -12.23 7.71
C GLU A 357 4.40 -11.37 6.99
N THR A 358 5.57 -11.19 7.60
CA THR A 358 6.69 -10.47 7.00
C THR A 358 8.02 -11.10 7.40
N GLY A 359 9.03 -10.89 6.57
CA GLY A 359 10.41 -11.28 6.83
C GLY A 359 11.34 -10.37 6.07
N VAL A 360 12.49 -10.04 6.66
CA VAL A 360 13.57 -9.29 6.01
C VAL A 360 14.79 -10.19 5.94
N ALA A 361 15.26 -10.47 4.73
CA ALA A 361 16.36 -11.40 4.53
C ALA A 361 17.67 -10.82 5.11
N TRP A 362 18.39 -11.62 5.87
CA TRP A 362 19.80 -11.35 6.22
C TRP A 362 20.78 -12.18 5.39
N ALA A 363 20.29 -13.21 4.69
CA ALA A 363 21.06 -13.90 3.66
C ALA A 363 20.16 -14.47 2.57
N ASN A 364 20.63 -14.44 1.32
CA ASN A 364 20.12 -15.35 0.29
C ASN A 364 20.71 -16.75 0.54
N ARG A 365 19.95 -17.81 0.24
CA ARG A 365 20.37 -19.18 0.55
C ARG A 365 21.09 -19.88 -0.61
N TYR A 366 20.66 -19.63 -1.85
CA TYR A 366 21.22 -20.27 -3.05
C TYR A 366 21.37 -19.27 -4.21
N PRO A 367 22.59 -18.80 -4.54
CA PRO A 367 23.82 -18.99 -3.77
C PRO A 367 23.72 -18.33 -2.39
N PHE A 368 24.50 -18.83 -1.43
CA PHE A 368 24.57 -18.15 -0.14
C PHE A 368 25.22 -16.78 -0.31
N VAL A 369 24.49 -15.72 0.07
CA VAL A 369 24.99 -14.34 0.05
C VAL A 369 24.56 -13.68 1.34
N ASP A 370 25.52 -13.31 2.18
CA ASP A 370 25.26 -12.55 3.40
C ASP A 370 24.93 -11.10 3.03
N VAL A 371 23.77 -10.64 3.51
CA VAL A 371 23.24 -9.30 3.30
C VAL A 371 22.77 -8.70 4.61
N SER A 372 23.42 -9.06 5.72
CA SER A 372 23.01 -8.69 7.09
C SER A 372 22.89 -7.18 7.29
N GLU A 373 23.84 -6.40 6.76
CA GLU A 373 23.79 -4.92 6.83
C GLU A 373 22.54 -4.37 6.13
N TRP A 374 22.25 -4.88 4.92
CA TRP A 374 21.05 -4.51 4.16
C TRP A 374 19.76 -4.94 4.87
N GLY A 375 19.75 -6.14 5.45
CA GLY A 375 18.61 -6.67 6.18
C GLY A 375 18.33 -5.87 7.44
N ALA A 376 19.37 -5.57 8.23
CA ALA A 376 19.28 -4.77 9.45
C ALA A 376 18.76 -3.36 9.14
N ALA A 377 19.28 -2.71 8.10
CA ALA A 377 18.82 -1.39 7.69
C ALA A 377 17.34 -1.38 7.25
N ASN A 378 16.87 -2.42 6.54
CA ASN A 378 15.47 -2.54 6.15
C ASN A 378 14.56 -2.88 7.32
N LEU A 379 15.03 -3.67 8.28
CA LEU A 379 14.30 -3.98 9.52
C LEU A 379 14.13 -2.74 10.38
N GLU A 380 15.20 -1.96 10.55
CA GLU A 380 15.18 -0.66 11.25
C GLU A 380 14.22 0.31 10.57
N ARG A 381 14.32 0.46 9.25
CA ARG A 381 13.40 1.30 8.45
C ARG A 381 11.95 0.88 8.62
N PHE A 382 11.66 -0.42 8.51
CA PHE A 382 10.32 -0.95 8.57
C PHE A 382 9.67 -0.64 9.92
N TYR A 383 10.26 -1.08 11.02
CA TYR A 383 9.68 -0.91 12.35
C TYR A 383 9.77 0.54 12.87
N SER A 384 10.75 1.34 12.45
CA SER A 384 10.83 2.73 12.93
C SER A 384 9.78 3.65 12.30
N TYR A 385 9.39 3.39 11.05
CA TYR A 385 8.49 4.28 10.30
C TYR A 385 7.05 3.80 10.22
N LEU A 386 6.78 2.50 10.46
CA LEU A 386 5.42 1.97 10.48
C LEU A 386 4.46 2.79 11.37
N PRO A 387 4.84 3.17 12.61
CA PRO A 387 3.96 3.95 13.49
C PRO A 387 3.60 5.33 12.95
N LEU A 388 4.48 5.91 12.13
CA LEU A 388 4.37 7.29 11.66
C LEU A 388 3.47 7.39 10.44
N ILE A 389 3.77 6.59 9.41
CA ILE A 389 3.13 6.71 8.09
C ILE A 389 2.02 5.68 7.86
N TYR A 390 1.85 4.71 8.77
CA TYR A 390 0.82 3.67 8.69
C TYR A 390 0.12 3.37 10.03
N PRO A 391 -0.47 4.37 10.71
CA PRO A 391 -1.06 4.19 12.05
C PRO A 391 -2.28 3.24 12.09
N ARG A 392 -2.89 2.90 10.95
CA ARG A 392 -3.96 1.89 10.83
C ARG A 392 -3.43 0.46 10.69
N ILE A 393 -2.11 0.26 10.69
CA ILE A 393 -1.52 -1.07 10.86
C ILE A 393 -1.56 -1.42 12.35
N LYS A 394 -2.50 -2.27 12.72
CA LYS A 394 -2.84 -2.59 14.10
C LYS A 394 -2.26 -3.92 14.57
N ALA A 395 -1.64 -4.69 13.68
CA ALA A 395 -0.88 -5.88 14.02
C ALA A 395 0.23 -6.17 13.00
N VAL A 396 1.37 -6.70 13.46
CA VAL A 396 2.51 -7.13 12.62
C VAL A 396 3.04 -8.46 13.12
N TYR A 397 3.19 -9.43 12.22
CA TYR A 397 3.70 -10.76 12.54
C TYR A 397 4.94 -11.10 11.71
N TYR A 398 6.05 -11.37 12.41
CA TYR A 398 7.30 -11.74 11.77
C TYR A 398 7.45 -13.26 11.60
N PHE A 399 7.90 -13.70 10.42
CA PHE A 399 8.23 -15.09 10.11
C PHE A 399 9.60 -15.45 10.69
N ASN A 400 9.61 -15.98 11.92
CA ASN A 400 10.84 -16.19 12.67
C ASN A 400 11.21 -17.68 12.82
N PHE A 401 11.46 -18.34 11.68
CA PHE A 401 11.82 -19.76 11.63
C PHE A 401 13.28 -19.98 11.23
N ASP A 402 13.93 -20.95 11.90
CA ASP A 402 15.20 -21.50 11.41
C ASP A 402 14.97 -22.45 10.24
N ILE A 403 15.42 -22.00 9.06
CA ILE A 403 15.37 -22.79 7.82
C ILE A 403 16.75 -23.35 7.40
N SER A 404 17.80 -23.13 8.20
CA SER A 404 19.18 -23.47 7.84
C SER A 404 19.38 -24.96 7.54
N ASN A 405 18.68 -25.81 8.28
CA ASN A 405 18.73 -27.27 8.14
C ASN A 405 17.72 -27.84 7.14
N LYS A 406 16.92 -26.99 6.49
CA LYS A 406 16.00 -27.46 5.45
C LYS A 406 16.81 -27.81 4.19
N GLY A 407 16.28 -28.68 3.33
CA GLY A 407 16.89 -29.02 2.03
C GLY A 407 16.52 -28.02 0.94
N ARG A 408 17.07 -28.19 -0.29
CA ARG A 408 16.72 -27.37 -1.47
C ARG A 408 15.25 -27.48 -1.89
N GLU A 409 14.56 -28.53 -1.44
CA GLU A 409 13.13 -28.75 -1.67
C GLU A 409 12.24 -27.77 -0.89
N PHE A 410 12.78 -27.14 0.16
CA PHE A 410 12.03 -26.12 0.90
C PHE A 410 12.02 -24.81 0.10
N PRO A 411 10.83 -24.28 -0.25
CA PRO A 411 10.68 -23.23 -1.26
C PRO A 411 11.13 -21.84 -0.79
N CYS A 412 11.59 -21.70 0.45
CA CYS A 412 12.08 -20.43 0.99
C CYS A 412 13.53 -20.14 0.53
N PRO A 413 13.75 -19.07 -0.26
CA PRO A 413 15.05 -18.77 -0.84
C PRO A 413 16.00 -18.01 0.10
N SER A 414 15.51 -17.47 1.22
CA SER A 414 16.20 -16.49 2.04
C SER A 414 16.11 -16.82 3.54
N HIS A 415 17.15 -16.45 4.30
CA HIS A 415 17.17 -16.58 5.75
C HIS A 415 16.57 -15.34 6.42
N TYR A 416 15.52 -15.54 7.23
CA TYR A 416 14.79 -14.46 7.92
C TYR A 416 14.96 -14.45 9.44
N LEU A 417 15.41 -15.56 10.03
CA LEU A 417 15.50 -15.74 11.49
C LEU A 417 16.30 -14.61 12.15
N ILE A 418 15.65 -13.79 12.96
CA ILE A 418 16.24 -12.62 13.61
C ILE A 418 17.29 -13.06 14.64
N SER A 419 16.97 -14.04 15.50
CA SER A 419 17.86 -14.50 16.57
C SER A 419 19.15 -15.15 16.04
N GLY A 420 19.10 -15.69 14.81
CA GLY A 420 20.24 -16.32 14.14
C GLY A 420 21.30 -15.33 13.66
N ASN A 421 21.03 -14.02 13.73
CA ASN A 421 21.93 -12.98 13.25
C ASN A 421 21.98 -11.79 14.23
N LYS A 422 23.17 -11.49 14.78
CA LYS A 422 23.36 -10.43 15.78
C LYS A 422 23.00 -9.03 15.28
N GLU A 423 23.17 -8.75 13.99
CA GLU A 423 22.91 -7.44 13.40
C GLU A 423 21.40 -7.24 13.26
N MET A 424 20.69 -8.27 12.77
CA MET A 424 19.23 -8.30 12.74
C MET A 424 18.64 -8.16 14.14
N LEU A 425 19.18 -8.89 15.13
CA LEU A 425 18.68 -8.84 16.49
C LEU A 425 18.83 -7.45 17.13
N ARG A 426 19.98 -6.79 16.89
CA ARG A 426 20.21 -5.41 17.34
C ARG A 426 19.22 -4.44 16.68
N ALA A 427 19.10 -4.50 15.36
CA ALA A 427 18.18 -3.69 14.57
C ALA A 427 16.74 -3.84 15.05
N TYR A 428 16.28 -5.08 15.24
CA TYR A 428 14.94 -5.40 15.70
C TYR A 428 14.65 -4.81 17.09
N ARG A 429 15.53 -5.08 18.06
CA ARG A 429 15.42 -4.58 19.44
C ARG A 429 15.32 -3.06 19.49
N GLN A 430 16.14 -2.37 18.70
CA GLN A 430 16.15 -0.91 18.64
C GLN A 430 14.86 -0.38 18.01
N ALA A 431 14.49 -0.88 16.82
CA ALA A 431 13.38 -0.33 16.05
C ALA A 431 12.01 -0.68 16.64
N THR A 432 11.92 -1.76 17.39
CA THR A 432 10.71 -2.13 18.13
C THR A 432 10.69 -1.59 19.55
N ALA A 433 11.60 -0.72 20.00
CA ALA A 433 11.61 -0.25 21.40
C ALA A 433 10.46 0.71 21.76
N SER A 434 9.76 1.28 20.76
CA SER A 434 8.67 2.24 20.99
C SER A 434 7.48 1.59 21.74
N PRO A 435 6.81 2.31 22.65
CA PRO A 435 5.57 1.85 23.29
C PRO A 435 4.38 1.78 22.31
N TRP A 436 4.55 2.18 21.04
CA TRP A 436 3.59 1.93 19.97
C TRP A 436 3.40 0.43 19.70
N TYR A 437 4.47 -0.35 19.77
CA TYR A 437 4.39 -1.79 19.64
C TYR A 437 3.95 -2.39 20.97
N LEU A 438 2.88 -3.18 20.93
CA LEU A 438 2.21 -3.70 22.12
C LEU A 438 2.77 -5.08 22.50
N GLU A 439 2.88 -5.32 23.81
CA GLU A 439 3.41 -6.56 24.40
C GLU A 439 2.32 -7.48 24.94
N ASP A 440 1.09 -6.98 24.99
CA ASP A 440 -0.10 -7.70 25.42
C ASP A 440 -1.27 -7.23 24.55
N TRP A 441 -2.15 -8.16 24.17
CA TRP A 441 -3.25 -7.88 23.24
C TRP A 441 -4.31 -6.94 23.80
N SER A 442 -4.39 -6.80 25.12
CA SER A 442 -5.34 -5.92 25.81
C SER A 442 -4.82 -4.49 25.99
N GLN A 443 -3.56 -4.23 25.63
CA GLN A 443 -2.95 -2.91 25.75
C GLN A 443 -3.44 -1.95 24.66
N THR A 444 -3.29 -0.66 24.96
CA THR A 444 -3.28 0.42 23.98
C THR A 444 -2.01 1.22 24.19
N SER A 445 -1.43 1.75 23.12
CA SER A 445 -0.25 2.59 23.25
C SER A 445 -0.58 3.87 24.05
N PRO A 446 0.29 4.31 24.97
CA PRO A 446 0.12 5.57 25.69
C PRO A 446 0.48 6.80 24.84
N VAL A 447 1.00 6.60 23.63
CA VAL A 447 1.39 7.67 22.72
C VAL A 447 0.84 7.43 21.31
N TYR A 448 0.69 8.51 20.55
CA TYR A 448 0.48 8.44 19.11
C TYR A 448 1.30 9.51 18.40
N TYR A 449 1.42 9.36 17.08
CA TYR A 449 2.19 10.27 16.23
C TYR A 449 1.24 10.98 15.28
N CYS A 450 1.23 12.30 15.31
CA CYS A 450 0.41 13.11 14.41
C CYS A 450 1.28 13.96 13.48
N LEU A 451 0.85 14.08 12.23
CA LEU A 451 1.46 15.01 11.29
C LEU A 451 0.89 16.42 11.56
N PRO A 452 1.73 17.44 11.79
CA PRO A 452 1.24 18.79 12.02
C PRO A 452 0.50 19.34 10.79
N PRO A 453 -0.69 19.96 10.97
CA PRO A 453 -1.46 20.53 9.87
C PRO A 453 -0.77 21.74 9.27
N ASP A 454 -1.03 22.01 7.98
CA ASP A 454 -0.59 23.22 7.26
C ASP A 454 0.92 23.50 7.35
N ASN A 455 1.74 22.47 7.60
CA ASN A 455 3.17 22.61 7.82
C ASN A 455 3.54 23.48 9.05
N ASN A 456 2.64 23.59 10.02
CA ASN A 456 2.79 24.36 11.24
C ASN A 456 2.97 23.45 12.45
N LEU A 457 4.05 23.63 13.22
CA LEU A 457 4.24 22.95 14.50
C LEU A 457 3.25 23.49 15.54
N PRO A 458 2.61 22.61 16.33
CA PRO A 458 1.74 23.06 17.41
C PRO A 458 2.58 23.76 18.50
N PRO A 459 2.07 24.87 19.08
CA PRO A 459 2.66 25.45 20.27
C PRO A 459 2.74 24.40 21.39
N GLY A 460 3.92 24.23 21.98
CA GLY A 460 4.15 23.29 23.08
C GLY A 460 4.48 21.86 22.69
N ALA A 461 4.75 21.59 21.40
CA ALA A 461 5.43 20.37 21.00
C ALA A 461 6.70 20.13 21.84
N LYS A 462 6.97 18.88 22.21
CA LYS A 462 8.10 18.50 23.08
C LYS A 462 8.95 17.38 22.51
N SER A 463 8.33 16.49 21.74
CA SER A 463 8.94 15.30 21.16
C SER A 463 8.54 15.27 19.69
N LEU A 464 9.54 15.36 18.81
CA LEU A 464 9.37 15.24 17.37
C LEU A 464 10.03 13.96 16.89
N VAL A 465 9.39 13.31 15.93
CA VAL A 465 9.87 12.10 15.27
C VAL A 465 9.77 12.31 13.77
N SER A 466 10.79 11.94 13.00
CA SER A 466 10.78 12.22 11.56
C SER A 466 10.71 10.95 10.73
N TYR A 467 9.94 10.96 9.64
CA TYR A 467 10.16 10.06 8.52
C TYR A 467 11.13 10.73 7.55
N VAL A 468 12.18 10.01 7.14
CA VAL A 468 13.20 10.55 6.24
C VAL A 468 13.55 9.56 5.14
N ASN A 469 13.53 10.03 3.90
CA ASN A 469 14.11 9.38 2.74
C ASN A 469 15.06 10.34 2.02
N THR A 470 16.25 9.87 1.69
CA THR A 470 17.24 10.57 0.84
C THR A 470 17.49 9.82 -0.46
N GLY A 471 16.80 8.70 -0.70
CA GLY A 471 16.91 7.83 -1.87
C GLY A 471 18.02 6.79 -1.81
N ASN A 472 19.06 7.00 -0.99
CA ASN A 472 20.23 6.11 -0.88
C ASN A 472 20.63 5.74 0.55
N GLY A 473 19.80 6.09 1.53
CA GLY A 473 20.05 5.86 2.96
C GLY A 473 20.46 7.16 3.68
N VAL A 474 20.16 7.22 4.98
CA VAL A 474 20.31 8.42 5.82
C VAL A 474 21.41 8.17 6.83
N SER A 475 22.38 9.06 6.95
CA SER A 475 23.43 8.99 7.97
C SER A 475 23.04 9.72 9.26
N ARG A 476 22.37 10.88 9.13
CA ARG A 476 21.91 11.68 10.25
C ARG A 476 20.83 12.68 9.84
N VAL A 477 20.10 13.16 10.83
CA VAL A 477 19.15 14.26 10.74
C VAL A 477 19.57 15.35 11.72
N GLU A 478 19.56 16.60 11.28
CA GLU A 478 19.89 17.77 12.08
C GLU A 478 18.69 18.72 12.14
N TYR A 479 18.48 19.33 13.31
CA TYR A 479 17.35 20.20 13.59
C TYR A 479 17.84 21.59 13.95
N TYR A 480 17.34 22.61 13.25
CA TYR A 480 17.70 24.00 13.43
C TYR A 480 16.45 24.83 13.71
N PHE A 481 16.43 25.58 14.81
CA PHE A 481 15.37 26.55 15.09
C PHE A 481 15.91 27.97 14.94
N ASN A 482 15.29 28.77 14.07
CA ASN A 482 15.74 30.11 13.71
C ASN A 482 17.24 30.17 13.35
N GLY A 483 17.71 29.15 12.60
CA GLY A 483 19.10 29.01 12.16
C GLY A 483 20.08 28.45 13.21
N ASN A 484 19.66 28.24 14.45
CA ASN A 484 20.49 27.65 15.51
C ASN A 484 20.23 26.15 15.61
N MET A 485 21.28 25.33 15.63
CA MET A 485 21.14 23.89 15.80
C MET A 485 20.64 23.57 17.21
N ILE A 486 19.49 22.90 17.32
CA ILE A 486 18.86 22.52 18.59
C ILE A 486 18.96 21.01 18.89
N GLY A 487 19.32 20.20 17.89
CA GLY A 487 19.58 18.77 18.09
C GLY A 487 19.95 18.04 16.81
N SER A 488 20.34 16.77 16.97
CA SER A 488 20.57 15.84 15.87
C SER A 488 20.27 14.41 16.28
N ALA A 489 19.96 13.57 15.30
CA ALA A 489 19.74 12.15 15.48
C ALA A 489 20.61 11.34 14.50
N GLY A 490 21.31 10.34 15.02
CA GLY A 490 22.19 9.46 14.24
C GLY A 490 21.56 8.13 13.81
N ALA A 491 20.30 7.89 14.16
CA ALA A 491 19.57 6.66 13.82
C ALA A 491 18.06 6.91 13.77
N PRO A 492 17.29 6.12 13.00
CA PRO A 492 15.84 6.17 13.00
C PRO A 492 15.27 5.77 14.38
N PRO A 493 14.11 6.31 14.80
CA PRO A 493 13.19 7.18 14.03
C PRO A 493 13.53 8.69 14.06
N TRP A 494 14.80 9.05 14.26
CA TRP A 494 15.32 10.41 14.16
C TRP A 494 14.71 11.41 15.15
N ASN A 495 14.65 11.04 16.42
CA ASN A 495 13.96 11.85 17.43
C ASN A 495 14.64 13.19 17.74
N LEU A 496 13.84 14.20 18.03
CA LEU A 496 14.25 15.45 18.67
C LEU A 496 13.39 15.67 19.93
N ASN A 497 14.06 15.73 21.08
CA ASN A 497 13.44 16.14 22.34
C ASN A 497 13.76 17.61 22.60
N PHE A 498 12.81 18.49 22.32
CA PHE A 498 12.94 19.94 22.49
C PHE A 498 11.58 20.55 22.82
N SER A 499 11.48 21.30 23.91
CA SER A 499 10.24 22.00 24.29
C SER A 499 10.14 23.33 23.53
N PHE A 500 9.09 23.45 22.71
CA PHE A 500 8.77 24.67 21.98
C PHE A 500 7.92 25.66 22.79
N ASP A 501 7.57 25.35 24.05
CA ASP A 501 6.73 26.18 24.94
C ASP A 501 7.26 27.62 25.10
N GLN A 502 8.59 27.79 25.08
CA GLN A 502 9.26 29.08 25.31
C GLN A 502 10.05 29.56 24.08
N ALA A 503 9.93 28.87 22.94
CA ALA A 503 10.74 29.16 21.75
C ALA A 503 10.32 30.48 21.06
N GLY A 504 9.09 30.93 21.28
CA GLY A 504 8.48 32.03 20.52
C GLY A 504 8.21 31.64 19.05
N PRO A 505 7.60 32.52 18.25
CA PRO A 505 7.41 32.24 16.82
C PRO A 505 8.76 32.07 16.11
N GLY A 506 8.80 31.19 15.11
CA GLY A 506 10.02 30.92 14.37
C GLY A 506 9.87 29.82 13.34
N THR A 507 11.00 29.35 12.81
CA THR A 507 11.04 28.27 11.84
C THR A 507 11.92 27.12 12.33
N LEU A 508 11.42 25.90 12.18
CA LEU A 508 12.19 24.67 12.34
C LEU A 508 12.65 24.20 10.96
N GLU A 509 13.95 24.24 10.71
CA GLU A 509 14.57 23.61 9.55
C GLU A 509 15.14 22.24 9.95
N VAL A 510 14.67 21.19 9.26
CA VAL A 510 15.14 19.81 9.40
C VAL A 510 15.97 19.45 8.19
N ARG A 511 17.22 19.04 8.40
CA ARG A 511 18.18 18.66 7.36
C ARG A 511 18.51 17.18 7.46
N ALA A 512 18.29 16.44 6.38
CA ALA A 512 18.66 15.03 6.29
C ALA A 512 19.91 14.87 5.42
N TYR A 513 20.88 14.11 5.93
CA TYR A 513 22.11 13.82 5.22
C TYR A 513 22.11 12.38 4.73
N ASP A 514 22.53 12.17 3.49
CA ASP A 514 22.63 10.84 2.90
C ASP A 514 23.73 10.00 3.58
N LYS A 515 23.83 8.71 3.21
CA LYS A 515 24.86 7.81 3.74
C LYS A 515 26.31 8.25 3.46
N TYR A 516 26.51 9.17 2.50
CA TYR A 516 27.82 9.73 2.15
C TYR A 516 28.09 11.07 2.87
N GLY A 517 27.11 11.59 3.61
CA GLY A 517 27.21 12.84 4.36
C GLY A 517 26.82 14.10 3.58
N ASN A 518 26.28 13.96 2.35
CA ASN A 518 25.76 15.08 1.57
C ASN A 518 24.36 15.46 2.06
N LEU A 519 23.99 16.74 1.94
CA LEU A 519 22.62 17.18 2.22
C LEU A 519 21.67 16.58 1.17
N GLY A 520 20.80 15.66 1.61
CA GLY A 520 19.90 14.92 0.72
C GLY A 520 18.48 15.47 0.69
N ALA A 521 18.00 16.04 1.80
CA ALA A 521 16.69 16.68 1.87
C ALA A 521 16.64 17.76 2.97
N THR A 522 15.78 18.75 2.78
CA THR A 522 15.47 19.78 3.79
C THR A 522 13.96 19.95 3.88
N ARG A 523 13.45 20.14 5.11
CA ARG A 523 12.07 20.54 5.38
C ARG A 523 12.08 21.74 6.32
N VAL A 524 11.21 22.70 6.07
CA VAL A 524 10.99 23.84 6.97
C VAL A 524 9.56 23.75 7.46
N LEU A 525 9.35 23.87 8.77
CA LEU A 525 8.04 24.01 9.41
C LEU A 525 8.00 25.34 10.14
N ASP A 526 6.84 25.98 10.13
CA ASP A 526 6.64 27.22 10.87
C ASP A 526 6.12 26.91 12.27
N LEU A 527 6.54 27.69 13.26
CA LEU A 527 5.94 27.72 14.60
C LEU A 527 5.19 29.05 14.73
N PRO A 528 3.85 29.08 14.53
CA PRO A 528 3.09 30.31 14.57
C PRO A 528 3.08 30.91 15.99
N GLY A 529 3.17 32.24 16.08
CA GLY A 529 3.09 32.94 17.35
C GLY A 529 1.65 33.05 17.82
N ASN A 530 1.30 32.32 18.88
CA ASN A 530 0.04 32.41 19.63
C ASN A 530 -1.23 32.06 18.81
N CYS A 531 -1.67 30.81 18.88
CA CYS A 531 -3.00 30.41 18.42
C CYS A 531 -4.01 30.79 19.50
N ASP A 532 -4.88 31.77 19.26
CA ASP A 532 -6.11 31.92 20.06
C ASP A 532 -6.82 30.57 20.11
N ASN A 533 -7.11 30.08 21.33
CA ASN A 533 -7.84 28.84 21.64
C ASN A 533 -8.67 28.29 20.47
N GLN A 534 -8.05 27.50 19.61
CA GLN A 534 -8.77 26.57 18.76
C GLN A 534 -8.77 25.25 19.52
N SER A 535 -9.96 24.65 19.61
CA SER A 535 -10.22 23.36 20.22
C SER A 535 -9.15 22.32 19.84
N PRO A 536 -8.86 21.32 20.69
CA PRO A 536 -7.95 20.23 20.34
C PRO A 536 -8.30 19.74 18.93
N GLY A 537 -7.35 19.90 18.01
CA GLY A 537 -7.57 19.61 16.61
C GLY A 537 -8.14 18.21 16.48
N GLU A 538 -9.17 18.06 15.63
CA GLU A 538 -9.66 16.75 15.24
C GLU A 538 -8.44 15.88 14.89
N LEU A 539 -8.46 14.62 15.34
CA LEU A 539 -7.51 13.62 14.90
C LEU A 539 -7.53 13.59 13.38
N LEU A 540 -6.56 14.26 12.77
CA LEU A 540 -6.27 14.12 11.36
C LEU A 540 -5.72 12.71 11.21
N THR A 541 -6.62 11.78 10.85
CA THR A 541 -6.23 10.55 10.15
C THR A 541 -5.32 10.98 9.02
N GLY A 542 -4.15 10.36 8.87
CA GLY A 542 -3.05 10.78 8.00
C GLY A 542 -3.33 10.86 6.49
N ASP A 543 -4.38 11.57 6.08
CA ASP A 543 -4.49 12.27 4.82
C ASP A 543 -3.77 13.61 4.96
N GLN A 544 -3.27 14.13 3.83
CA GLN A 544 -2.44 15.35 3.69
C GLN A 544 -0.92 15.12 3.66
N ALA A 545 -0.50 14.06 2.95
CA ALA A 545 0.69 14.10 2.07
C ALA A 545 0.53 13.14 0.88
N VAL A 546 -0.65 13.16 0.25
CA VAL A 546 -0.86 12.68 -1.11
C VAL A 546 -1.59 13.82 -1.82
N SER A 547 -1.10 14.18 -3.01
CA SER A 547 -1.80 15.07 -3.95
C SER A 547 -3.30 14.86 -3.83
N GLU A 548 -4.06 15.91 -3.45
CA GLU A 548 -5.51 15.83 -3.32
C GLU A 548 -6.08 15.17 -4.57
N ILE A 549 -6.58 13.93 -4.44
CA ILE A 549 -7.60 13.45 -5.35
C ILE A 549 -8.85 14.13 -4.82
N LEU A 550 -9.17 15.31 -5.36
CA LEU A 550 -10.43 15.98 -5.05
C LEU A 550 -11.58 14.95 -5.14
N PRO A 551 -12.44 14.85 -4.11
CA PRO A 551 -13.60 13.96 -4.18
C PRO A 551 -14.44 14.32 -5.39
N ILE A 552 -15.04 13.32 -6.02
CA ILE A 552 -15.81 13.57 -7.24
C ILE A 552 -17.10 14.27 -6.87
N SER A 553 -17.19 15.56 -7.22
CA SER A 553 -18.42 16.33 -7.07
C SER A 553 -19.33 16.11 -8.28
N VAL A 554 -20.64 16.21 -8.09
CA VAL A 554 -21.61 16.21 -9.19
C VAL A 554 -22.43 17.48 -9.10
N MET A 555 -22.40 18.29 -10.16
CA MET A 555 -23.26 19.44 -10.32
C MET A 555 -24.38 19.13 -11.31
N LEU A 556 -25.63 19.38 -10.92
CA LEU A 556 -26.78 19.36 -11.81
C LEU A 556 -27.33 20.78 -11.96
N ASP A 557 -27.36 21.30 -13.19
CA ASP A 557 -27.88 22.62 -13.53
C ASP A 557 -27.31 23.77 -12.66
N GLY A 558 -26.01 23.65 -12.33
CA GLY A 558 -25.29 24.63 -11.52
C GLY A 558 -25.39 24.42 -10.00
N ALA A 559 -26.21 23.47 -9.53
CA ALA A 559 -26.30 23.10 -8.12
C ALA A 559 -25.48 21.84 -7.82
N VAL A 560 -24.69 21.85 -6.74
CA VAL A 560 -23.97 20.66 -6.27
C VAL A 560 -24.98 19.68 -5.65
N LEU A 561 -24.93 18.42 -6.08
CA LEU A 561 -25.71 17.33 -5.51
C LEU A 561 -24.94 16.68 -4.36
N ASP A 562 -25.63 16.51 -3.24
CA ASP A 562 -25.11 15.83 -2.06
C ASP A 562 -25.48 14.34 -2.10
N PHE A 563 -24.57 13.48 -1.65
CA PHE A 563 -24.75 12.03 -1.69
C PHE A 563 -24.45 11.42 -0.32
N ASP A 564 -25.23 10.42 0.06
CA ASP A 564 -24.98 9.62 1.27
C ASP A 564 -23.90 8.54 1.07
N VAL A 565 -23.52 8.29 -0.18
CA VAL A 565 -22.34 7.53 -0.59
C VAL A 565 -21.69 8.29 -1.75
N ASP A 566 -20.42 8.65 -1.59
CA ASP A 566 -19.71 9.48 -2.55
C ASP A 566 -19.67 8.84 -3.95
N PRO A 567 -19.72 9.65 -5.02
CA PRO A 567 -19.38 9.21 -6.37
C PRO A 567 -17.97 8.62 -6.41
N ILE A 568 -17.81 7.52 -7.14
CA ILE A 568 -16.54 6.82 -7.26
C ILE A 568 -16.08 6.74 -8.71
N GLU A 569 -14.77 6.73 -8.91
CA GLU A 569 -14.19 6.37 -10.20
C GLU A 569 -13.90 4.87 -10.21
N MET A 570 -14.41 4.17 -11.22
CA MET A 570 -14.16 2.74 -11.41
C MET A 570 -13.86 2.52 -12.89
N GLU A 571 -12.69 1.95 -13.20
CA GLU A 571 -12.27 1.60 -14.57
C GLU A 571 -12.40 2.79 -15.56
N GLY A 572 -12.06 4.01 -15.12
CA GLY A 572 -12.14 5.22 -15.94
C GLY A 572 -13.56 5.73 -16.20
N ARG A 573 -14.53 5.31 -15.37
CA ARG A 573 -15.92 5.80 -15.38
C ARG A 573 -16.32 6.29 -13.99
N VAL A 574 -17.02 7.41 -13.92
CA VAL A 574 -17.61 7.90 -12.67
C VAL A 574 -18.95 7.19 -12.45
N LEU A 575 -19.07 6.51 -11.33
CA LEU A 575 -20.30 5.88 -10.86
C LEU A 575 -20.89 6.70 -9.72
N VAL A 576 -22.21 6.86 -9.74
CA VAL A 576 -22.97 7.72 -8.82
C VAL A 576 -24.15 6.95 -8.24
N PRO A 577 -24.65 7.31 -7.04
CA PRO A 577 -25.88 6.74 -6.51
C PRO A 577 -27.05 6.98 -7.46
N VAL A 578 -27.56 5.90 -8.05
CA VAL A 578 -28.55 5.97 -9.15
C VAL A 578 -29.81 6.74 -8.77
N ARG A 579 -30.26 6.59 -7.52
CA ARG A 579 -31.48 7.21 -7.03
C ARG A 579 -31.35 8.72 -6.97
N ALA A 580 -30.25 9.24 -6.43
CA ALA A 580 -30.04 10.68 -6.25
C ALA A 580 -30.03 11.43 -7.58
N ILE A 581 -29.34 10.91 -8.60
CA ILE A 581 -29.31 11.54 -9.94
C ILE A 581 -30.67 11.44 -10.64
N LEU A 582 -31.27 10.25 -10.65
CA LEU A 582 -32.51 10.03 -11.39
C LEU A 582 -33.70 10.76 -10.74
N GLU A 583 -33.80 10.80 -9.42
CA GLU A 583 -34.82 11.59 -8.73
C GLU A 583 -34.63 13.09 -8.96
N ALA A 584 -33.38 13.59 -8.95
CA ALA A 584 -33.08 14.98 -9.28
C ALA A 584 -33.46 15.33 -10.73
N LEU A 585 -33.42 14.35 -11.65
CA LEU A 585 -33.91 14.48 -13.03
C LEU A 585 -35.42 14.19 -13.18
N GLY A 586 -36.17 14.02 -12.09
CA GLY A 586 -37.61 13.77 -12.08
C GLY A 586 -38.02 12.38 -12.56
N VAL A 587 -37.15 11.38 -12.39
CA VAL A 587 -37.38 9.97 -12.76
C VAL A 587 -37.73 9.18 -11.50
N GLN A 588 -38.77 8.35 -11.57
CA GLN A 588 -39.12 7.42 -10.48
C GLN A 588 -38.18 6.20 -10.51
N VAL A 589 -37.64 5.80 -9.35
CA VAL A 589 -36.72 4.67 -9.23
C VAL A 589 -37.26 3.61 -8.28
N ASP A 590 -37.58 2.43 -8.83
CA ASP A 590 -37.99 1.26 -8.07
C ASP A 590 -36.85 0.22 -8.01
N TRP A 591 -36.88 -0.65 -7.00
CA TRP A 591 -35.95 -1.76 -6.85
C TRP A 591 -36.69 -3.10 -6.83
N GLU A 592 -36.31 -4.01 -7.72
CA GLU A 592 -36.82 -5.37 -7.77
C GLU A 592 -35.82 -6.32 -7.10
N GLU A 593 -36.13 -6.69 -5.86
CA GLU A 593 -35.26 -7.51 -4.99
C GLU A 593 -34.93 -8.87 -5.61
N ALA A 594 -35.94 -9.57 -6.14
CA ALA A 594 -35.81 -10.95 -6.64
C ALA A 594 -34.78 -11.10 -7.77
N THR A 595 -34.61 -10.06 -8.58
CA THR A 595 -33.70 -10.06 -9.73
C THR A 595 -32.54 -9.09 -9.58
N ARG A 596 -32.42 -8.44 -8.42
CA ARG A 596 -31.45 -7.36 -8.15
C ARG A 596 -31.44 -6.32 -9.27
N THR A 597 -32.61 -5.77 -9.60
CA THR A 597 -32.80 -4.88 -10.76
C THR A 597 -33.32 -3.51 -10.34
N VAL A 598 -32.62 -2.46 -10.75
CA VAL A 598 -33.13 -1.08 -10.72
C VAL A 598 -34.07 -0.87 -11.89
N VAL A 599 -35.25 -0.32 -11.60
CA VAL A 599 -36.25 0.04 -12.61
C VAL A 599 -36.51 1.54 -12.53
N ALA A 600 -36.06 2.27 -13.54
CA ALA A 600 -36.22 3.71 -13.63
C ALA A 600 -37.31 4.07 -14.65
N ARG A 601 -38.24 4.96 -14.27
CA ARG A 601 -39.45 5.30 -15.06
C ARG A 601 -39.60 6.81 -15.21
N LYS A 602 -39.74 7.28 -16.45
CA LYS A 602 -40.12 8.67 -16.78
C LYS A 602 -40.99 8.67 -18.03
N GLY A 603 -42.27 9.03 -17.88
CA GLY A 603 -43.27 8.91 -18.96
C GLY A 603 -43.45 7.47 -19.43
N SER A 604 -43.31 7.23 -20.74
CA SER A 604 -43.37 5.89 -21.34
C SER A 604 -42.05 5.12 -21.31
N ASN A 605 -40.95 5.74 -20.85
CA ASN A 605 -39.63 5.12 -20.82
C ASN A 605 -39.41 4.35 -19.52
N VAL A 606 -39.03 3.08 -19.64
CA VAL A 606 -38.70 2.17 -18.54
C VAL A 606 -37.30 1.59 -18.79
N LEU A 607 -36.33 2.07 -18.02
CA LEU A 607 -34.96 1.55 -18.03
C LEU A 607 -34.81 0.49 -16.94
N ARG A 608 -34.28 -0.67 -17.30
CA ARG A 608 -33.98 -1.78 -16.40
C ARG A 608 -32.48 -2.03 -16.37
N LEU A 609 -31.92 -1.97 -15.17
CA LEU A 609 -30.50 -2.12 -14.87
C LEU A 609 -30.34 -3.21 -13.83
N GLN A 610 -29.91 -4.39 -14.25
CA GLN A 610 -29.60 -5.47 -13.34
C GLN A 610 -28.18 -5.31 -12.80
N ILE A 611 -28.01 -5.47 -11.48
CA ILE A 611 -26.67 -5.40 -10.85
C ILE A 611 -25.77 -6.48 -11.45
N ASP A 612 -24.50 -6.12 -11.67
CA ASP A 612 -23.45 -6.97 -12.25
C ASP A 612 -23.70 -7.39 -13.71
N ASN A 613 -24.73 -6.86 -14.38
CA ASN A 613 -25.03 -7.11 -15.79
C ASN A 613 -24.61 -5.91 -16.66
N LEU A 614 -23.84 -6.18 -17.72
CA LEU A 614 -23.36 -5.17 -18.65
C LEU A 614 -24.44 -4.70 -19.64
N VAL A 615 -25.51 -5.45 -19.85
CA VAL A 615 -26.50 -5.17 -20.90
C VAL A 615 -27.82 -4.67 -20.28
N PRO A 616 -28.02 -3.35 -20.18
CA PRO A 616 -29.29 -2.79 -19.72
C PRO A 616 -30.37 -2.94 -20.78
N ALA A 617 -31.63 -2.75 -20.39
CA ALA A 617 -32.76 -2.76 -21.31
C ALA A 617 -33.61 -1.49 -21.17
N LEU A 618 -34.00 -0.90 -22.29
CA LEU A 618 -34.93 0.23 -22.37
C LEU A 618 -36.21 -0.22 -23.07
N ASN A 619 -37.35 -0.07 -22.41
CA ASN A 619 -38.66 -0.47 -22.93
C ASN A 619 -38.73 -1.94 -23.39
N GLY A 620 -37.96 -2.81 -22.71
CA GLY A 620 -37.87 -4.25 -23.01
C GLY A 620 -36.87 -4.62 -24.10
N SER A 621 -36.25 -3.65 -24.78
CA SER A 621 -35.19 -3.89 -25.78
C SER A 621 -33.80 -3.72 -25.15
N PRO A 622 -32.83 -4.60 -25.44
CA PRO A 622 -31.47 -4.46 -24.93
C PRO A 622 -30.79 -3.22 -25.53
N LEU A 623 -30.00 -2.53 -24.71
CA LEU A 623 -29.13 -1.43 -25.10
C LEU A 623 -27.69 -1.93 -25.33
N PRO A 624 -26.82 -1.10 -25.95
CA PRO A 624 -25.39 -1.39 -25.99
C PRO A 624 -24.83 -1.69 -24.59
N PRO A 625 -23.84 -2.60 -24.47
CA PRO A 625 -23.23 -2.90 -23.18
C PRO A 625 -22.60 -1.66 -22.54
N LEU A 626 -22.70 -1.58 -21.21
CA LEU A 626 -21.96 -0.63 -20.39
C LEU A 626 -20.48 -1.01 -20.39
N ASP A 627 -19.60 -0.01 -20.28
CA ASP A 627 -18.18 -0.25 -20.02
C ASP A 627 -17.97 -0.82 -18.61
N VAL A 628 -18.79 -0.38 -17.64
CA VAL A 628 -18.79 -0.82 -16.25
C VAL A 628 -20.24 -1.10 -15.83
N PRO A 629 -20.56 -2.28 -15.27
CA PRO A 629 -21.94 -2.61 -14.91
C PRO A 629 -22.39 -1.81 -13.67
N ALA A 630 -23.71 -1.76 -13.44
CA ALA A 630 -24.23 -1.26 -12.18
C ALA A 630 -23.74 -2.13 -11.01
N ARG A 631 -23.25 -1.50 -9.93
CA ARG A 631 -22.70 -2.18 -8.74
C ARG A 631 -23.44 -1.76 -7.49
N VAL A 632 -23.33 -2.54 -6.42
CA VAL A 632 -23.74 -2.12 -5.08
C VAL A 632 -22.49 -1.80 -4.28
N VAL A 633 -22.35 -0.55 -3.85
CA VAL A 633 -21.23 -0.06 -3.03
C VAL A 633 -21.81 0.61 -1.79
N ASN A 634 -21.34 0.23 -0.59
CA ASN A 634 -21.84 0.74 0.70
C ASN A 634 -23.38 0.73 0.83
N GLY A 635 -24.05 -0.28 0.25
CA GLY A 635 -25.51 -0.40 0.30
C GLY A 635 -26.26 0.57 -0.63
N ARG A 636 -25.59 1.20 -1.59
CA ARG A 636 -26.18 2.01 -2.66
C ARG A 636 -25.89 1.42 -4.03
N THR A 637 -26.87 1.51 -4.94
CA THR A 637 -26.66 1.12 -6.32
C THR A 637 -25.94 2.24 -7.06
N MET A 638 -24.73 1.96 -7.51
CA MET A 638 -23.84 2.86 -8.23
C MET A 638 -23.88 2.53 -9.72
N VAL A 639 -24.11 3.53 -10.57
CA VAL A 639 -24.25 3.36 -12.02
C VAL A 639 -23.45 4.44 -12.76
N PRO A 640 -22.85 4.15 -13.94
CA PRO A 640 -22.12 5.16 -14.70
C PRO A 640 -22.97 6.41 -14.98
N VAL A 641 -22.50 7.57 -14.51
CA VAL A 641 -23.26 8.83 -14.49
C VAL A 641 -23.68 9.29 -15.89
N ARG A 642 -22.80 9.11 -16.88
CA ARG A 642 -23.06 9.47 -18.28
C ARG A 642 -24.21 8.63 -18.85
N PHE A 643 -24.17 7.31 -18.64
CA PHE A 643 -25.18 6.40 -19.15
C PHE A 643 -26.58 6.74 -18.60
N ILE A 644 -26.71 6.93 -17.28
CA ILE A 644 -28.02 7.20 -16.69
C ILE A 644 -28.55 8.57 -17.07
N SER A 645 -27.69 9.58 -17.20
CA SER A 645 -28.12 10.96 -17.46
C SER A 645 -28.50 11.18 -18.93
N GLU A 646 -27.73 10.62 -19.87
CA GLU A 646 -27.98 10.77 -21.32
C GLU A 646 -29.26 10.06 -21.77
N ASN A 647 -29.61 8.91 -21.17
CA ASN A 647 -30.86 8.21 -21.47
C ASN A 647 -32.12 9.01 -21.09
N TYR A 648 -31.98 10.07 -20.27
CA TYR A 648 -33.07 10.96 -19.90
C TYR A 648 -32.87 12.40 -20.40
N GLY A 649 -32.02 12.57 -21.42
CA GLY A 649 -31.88 13.83 -22.17
C GLY A 649 -30.96 14.87 -21.54
N ALA A 650 -30.18 14.51 -20.52
CA ALA A 650 -29.17 15.39 -19.95
C ALA A 650 -27.81 15.21 -20.65
N LYS A 651 -27.00 16.27 -20.68
CA LYS A 651 -25.60 16.24 -21.13
C LYS A 651 -24.69 16.09 -19.93
N VAL A 652 -23.60 15.33 -20.07
CA VAL A 652 -22.62 15.11 -19.00
C VAL A 652 -21.23 15.54 -19.43
N GLY A 653 -20.73 16.59 -18.79
CA GLY A 653 -19.34 17.03 -18.85
C GLY A 653 -18.52 16.53 -17.66
N TRP A 654 -17.20 16.61 -17.81
CA TRP A 654 -16.23 16.32 -16.75
C TRP A 654 -15.25 17.49 -16.69
N ASP A 655 -15.14 18.11 -15.51
CA ASP A 655 -14.07 19.05 -15.18
C ASP A 655 -12.97 18.26 -14.44
N GLY A 656 -11.85 18.04 -15.13
CA GLY A 656 -10.74 17.24 -14.60
C GLY A 656 -9.95 17.96 -13.51
N ASP A 657 -9.87 19.28 -13.56
CA ASP A 657 -9.12 20.08 -12.59
C ASP A 657 -9.90 20.20 -11.28
N ALA A 658 -11.23 20.36 -11.36
CA ALA A 658 -12.12 20.42 -10.20
C ALA A 658 -12.71 19.05 -9.80
N ARG A 659 -12.33 17.96 -10.48
CA ARG A 659 -12.91 16.60 -10.37
C ARG A 659 -14.44 16.60 -10.25
N THR A 660 -15.09 17.38 -11.11
CA THR A 660 -16.54 17.61 -11.03
C THR A 660 -17.26 17.09 -12.27
N VAL A 661 -18.26 16.22 -12.08
CA VAL A 661 -19.21 15.86 -13.13
C VAL A 661 -20.23 16.98 -13.28
N ILE A 662 -20.35 17.54 -14.48
CA ILE A 662 -21.30 18.61 -14.77
C ILE A 662 -22.44 18.03 -15.60
N ILE A 663 -23.62 17.90 -14.99
CA ILE A 663 -24.85 17.47 -15.63
C ILE A 663 -25.67 18.71 -15.99
N SER A 664 -26.04 18.83 -17.25
CA SER A 664 -26.96 19.87 -17.74
C SER A 664 -28.21 19.20 -18.27
N SER A 665 -29.34 19.43 -17.63
CA SER A 665 -30.64 19.03 -18.17
C SER A 665 -30.93 19.84 -19.45
N SER A 666 -31.56 19.20 -20.43
CA SER A 666 -32.10 19.93 -21.58
C SER A 666 -33.50 20.37 -21.18
N ASP A 667 -33.75 21.68 -21.10
CA ASP A 667 -35.12 22.22 -21.03
C ASP A 667 -36.03 21.61 -22.12
#